data_AF-G9P2X6-F1
#
_entry.id   AF-G9P2X6-F1
#
_cell.length_a   1.000
_cell.length_b   1.000
_cell.length_c   1.000
_cell.angle_alpha   90.00
_cell.angle_beta   90.00
_cell.angle_gamma   90.00
#
_symmetry.space_group_name_H-M   'P 1'
#
loop_
_entity.id
_entity.type
_entity.pdbx_description
1 polymer ?
#
loop_
_entity_poly.entity_id
_entity_poly.type
_entity_poly.pdbx_seq_one_letter_code
_entity_poly.pdbx_strand_id
1 'polypeptide(L)'
;MFAFDQAALPQITTRKALIVVDFQNEFIGDADPGLPVNRPEGFVKRTAEIATAFRSAGDVIWIQSRLDKARSIDGDQIILSENSPASQPTSSRNKDRPIATEASSDESLDPEAFLSHEEPLHGKASSDPGSNVPLAIEEAIHSKDLKLTKSYYSAFHGTQLLRALRGRMVTEVFICGSLANIGVYATAMEAAGHGMAITVIEDCCGYRHNKSETKTPSEPRDATSAKRAKAVASTDEDIIQSLSGLKLDSSPSGPSTAVDKVNQAPEVKAETQEPQEAATEVEKENEKDQPVVEGGSAGRVADSENESDSSSQSKLCEGDTDVICDALPKPLANEAFDKLEKEVLWQRMSHQGGEVPRLVAVQGRVDEDGTMPVYRHPADESPPLLPFSPTVQAIKAEIEKHLGHPLNHVLIQFYRDGNDYISEHSDKTLDIVKGSYIANVSLGAERTMILRTKRLEKDLSGTAAAEAAGKEEKRKIQRARLPHNSLCRMGLQTNMKWLHAIRRDKRADRDKSAAELAYSGRRISLTFRHIGTFLDRDETIIWGQGATGKTRDTAHPISNGQSSEAVKMIQAFGTENHASDFDWSAHYGRGFDVLHISNSPRFFASADPLVNMRITLMLAEYGIKYAKGSMASGSESHNENQNNPPALWSLPIKFIDNDAAKSVVHGDMAIMLYLYSRYGPGRVTGSGATTRNPSDLARLFSQFQQGMNLFNIWRQLRCDGSTGTRAGALPVTLKQELAVWDSYVVDDLKNERVPFLCEDSLTLPDFVVWPTLYSIVEKYGSEVAFKGLDGLQKYYEAVRQLDNVVTAVGNR
;
A
#
# COMPACT_ATOMS: atom_id res chain seq x y z
N MET A 1 -30.60 -28.95 1.00
CA MET A 1 -29.34 -28.53 1.64
C MET A 1 -28.47 -29.76 1.74
N PHE A 2 -27.36 -29.81 1.01
CA PHE A 2 -26.47 -30.98 1.01
C PHE A 2 -25.54 -30.92 2.23
N ALA A 3 -25.25 -32.07 2.84
CA ALA A 3 -24.31 -32.15 3.95
C ALA A 3 -22.87 -32.01 3.42
N PHE A 4 -22.11 -31.08 3.99
CA PHE A 4 -20.71 -30.83 3.64
C PHE A 4 -19.79 -31.61 4.59
N ASP A 5 -18.96 -32.50 4.06
CA ASP A 5 -17.99 -33.23 4.86
C ASP A 5 -16.71 -32.41 5.02
N GLN A 6 -16.51 -31.86 6.23
CA GLN A 6 -15.37 -31.03 6.57
C GLN A 6 -14.03 -31.79 6.56
N ALA A 7 -14.05 -33.14 6.63
CA ALA A 7 -12.86 -33.98 6.54
C ALA A 7 -12.34 -34.13 5.09
N ALA A 8 -13.14 -33.77 4.08
CA ALA A 8 -12.75 -33.82 2.67
C ALA A 8 -11.99 -32.58 2.16
N LEU A 9 -11.79 -31.56 3.01
CA LEU A 9 -11.02 -30.37 2.65
C LEU A 9 -9.51 -30.71 2.56
N PRO A 10 -8.82 -30.34 1.47
CA PRO A 10 -7.39 -30.59 1.34
C PRO A 10 -6.61 -29.76 2.38
N GLN A 11 -5.97 -30.44 3.33
CA GLN A 11 -5.08 -29.77 4.28
C GLN A 11 -3.85 -29.25 3.52
N ILE A 12 -3.68 -27.93 3.52
CA ILE A 12 -2.46 -27.29 2.99
C ILE A 12 -1.33 -27.58 3.97
N THR A 13 -0.57 -28.65 3.71
CA THR A 13 0.63 -28.99 4.47
C THR A 13 1.72 -27.96 4.19
N THR A 14 1.91 -27.03 5.12
CA THR A 14 3.06 -26.14 5.10
C THR A 14 4.34 -26.91 5.41
N ARG A 15 5.48 -26.41 4.94
CA ARG A 15 6.80 -27.05 5.11
C ARG A 15 7.66 -26.28 6.10
N LYS A 16 8.70 -26.95 6.59
CA LYS A 16 9.75 -26.39 7.45
C LYS A 16 11.04 -26.24 6.64
N ALA A 17 11.90 -25.28 6.99
CA ALA A 17 13.26 -25.21 6.45
C ALA A 17 14.30 -24.98 7.54
N LEU A 18 15.48 -25.56 7.37
CA LEU A 18 16.68 -25.26 8.16
C LEU A 18 17.56 -24.30 7.35
N ILE A 19 17.91 -23.18 7.95
CA ILE A 19 18.76 -22.14 7.39
C ILE A 19 20.08 -22.14 8.18
N VAL A 20 21.17 -22.48 7.52
CA VAL A 20 22.51 -22.59 8.09
C VAL A 20 23.38 -21.47 7.54
N VAL A 21 23.87 -20.58 8.41
CA VAL A 21 24.45 -19.28 8.03
C VAL A 21 25.94 -19.19 8.36
N ASP A 22 26.75 -18.79 7.40
CA ASP A 22 28.15 -18.37 7.55
C ASP A 22 29.12 -19.44 8.12
N PHE A 23 28.87 -20.73 7.87
CA PHE A 23 29.77 -21.85 8.23
C PHE A 23 31.02 -21.96 7.30
N GLN A 24 31.77 -20.88 7.15
CA GLN A 24 32.97 -20.77 6.29
C GLN A 24 34.28 -20.87 7.09
N ASN A 25 35.37 -21.25 6.42
CA ASN A 25 36.70 -21.39 7.06
C ASN A 25 37.19 -20.10 7.76
N GLU A 26 36.75 -18.93 7.32
CA GLU A 26 37.05 -17.63 7.95
C GLU A 26 36.58 -17.54 9.42
N PHE A 27 35.52 -18.28 9.77
CA PHE A 27 34.96 -18.32 11.13
C PHE A 27 35.33 -19.60 11.89
N ILE A 28 35.41 -20.75 11.20
CA ILE A 28 35.44 -22.08 11.83
C ILE A 28 36.48 -23.03 11.24
N GLY A 29 37.45 -22.52 10.47
CA GLY A 29 38.55 -23.32 9.91
C GLY A 29 39.67 -23.57 10.92
N ASP A 30 40.34 -24.71 10.80
CA ASP A 30 41.48 -25.10 11.66
C ASP A 30 42.79 -24.33 11.33
N ALA A 31 42.86 -23.68 10.16
CA ALA A 31 44.05 -23.02 9.66
C ALA A 31 43.83 -21.50 9.52
N ASP A 32 44.29 -20.75 10.52
CA ASP A 32 44.33 -19.27 10.56
C ASP A 32 43.00 -18.58 10.18
N PRO A 33 41.87 -18.88 10.88
CA PRO A 33 40.60 -18.22 10.64
C PRO A 33 40.69 -16.73 10.98
N GLY A 34 40.28 -15.85 10.05
CA GLY A 34 40.32 -14.39 10.25
C GLY A 34 39.39 -13.89 11.37
N LEU A 35 38.35 -14.64 11.72
CA LEU A 35 37.42 -14.30 12.80
C LEU A 35 36.96 -15.55 13.58
N PRO A 36 37.83 -16.18 14.38
CA PRO A 36 37.59 -17.50 14.96
C PRO A 36 36.35 -17.52 15.88
N VAL A 37 35.52 -18.55 15.68
CA VAL A 37 34.37 -18.90 16.52
C VAL A 37 34.50 -20.35 16.99
N ASN A 38 34.67 -20.52 18.31
CA ASN A 38 34.94 -21.83 18.93
C ASN A 38 33.95 -22.20 20.06
N ARG A 39 32.92 -21.38 20.32
CA ARG A 39 31.88 -21.65 21.33
C ARG A 39 30.49 -21.61 20.71
N PRO A 40 29.54 -22.44 21.18
CA PRO A 40 29.73 -23.52 22.16
C PRO A 40 30.46 -24.70 21.53
N GLU A 41 31.31 -25.40 22.28
CA GLU A 41 32.14 -26.49 21.74
C GLU A 41 31.28 -27.55 21.01
N GLY A 42 31.73 -27.99 19.84
CA GLY A 42 31.02 -28.98 19.01
C GLY A 42 29.82 -28.47 18.21
N PHE A 43 29.54 -27.16 18.17
CA PHE A 43 28.37 -26.63 17.43
C PHE A 43 28.39 -26.95 15.93
N VAL A 44 29.58 -26.97 15.32
CA VAL A 44 29.78 -27.39 13.92
C VAL A 44 29.32 -28.83 13.68
N LYS A 45 29.68 -29.74 14.60
CA LYS A 45 29.26 -31.15 14.52
C LYS A 45 27.75 -31.31 14.70
N ARG A 46 27.16 -30.63 15.69
CA ARG A 46 25.70 -30.64 15.91
C ARG A 46 24.93 -30.08 14.71
N THR A 47 25.46 -29.05 14.06
CA THR A 47 24.88 -28.48 12.82
C THR A 47 24.88 -29.50 11.68
N ALA A 48 25.97 -30.25 11.49
CA ALA A 48 26.04 -31.32 10.48
C ALA A 48 25.06 -32.48 10.77
N GLU A 49 24.95 -32.89 12.04
CA GLU A 49 24.00 -33.92 12.50
C GLU A 49 22.54 -33.46 12.29
N ILE A 50 22.19 -32.23 12.70
CA ILE A 50 20.85 -31.66 12.51
C ILE A 50 20.53 -31.46 11.04
N ALA A 51 21.45 -30.94 10.21
CA ALA A 51 21.22 -30.82 8.77
C ALA A 51 20.94 -32.18 8.12
N THR A 52 21.56 -33.25 8.64
CA THR A 52 21.30 -34.62 8.18
C THR A 52 19.91 -35.12 8.60
N ALA A 53 19.54 -34.95 9.87
CA ALA A 53 18.23 -35.35 10.38
C ALA A 53 17.07 -34.52 9.80
N PHE A 54 17.28 -33.23 9.54
CA PHE A 54 16.22 -32.30 9.14
C PHE A 54 15.65 -32.59 7.75
N ARG A 55 16.40 -33.25 6.86
CA ARG A 55 15.97 -33.56 5.48
C ARG A 55 14.73 -34.45 5.39
N SER A 56 14.39 -35.20 6.45
CA SER A 56 13.11 -35.95 6.51
C SER A 56 11.92 -35.08 6.96
N ALA A 57 12.17 -33.91 7.56
CA ALA A 57 11.15 -33.00 8.10
C ALA A 57 10.97 -31.71 7.28
N GLY A 58 11.96 -31.31 6.47
CA GLY A 58 11.96 -30.06 5.74
C GLY A 58 13.13 -29.89 4.76
N ASP A 59 13.24 -28.70 4.17
CA ASP A 59 14.33 -28.36 3.25
C ASP A 59 15.54 -27.81 4.00
N VAL A 60 16.76 -28.13 3.56
CA VAL A 60 18.00 -27.56 4.13
C VAL A 60 18.57 -26.51 3.17
N ILE A 61 18.96 -25.36 3.73
CA ILE A 61 19.47 -24.20 3.00
C ILE A 61 20.78 -23.75 3.65
N TRP A 62 21.87 -23.82 2.87
CA TRP A 62 23.20 -23.39 3.27
C TRP A 62 23.49 -22.00 2.70
N ILE A 63 23.92 -21.09 3.55
CA ILE A 63 24.10 -19.68 3.22
C ILE A 63 25.50 -19.25 3.64
N GLN A 64 26.25 -18.73 2.67
CA GLN A 64 27.62 -18.24 2.85
C GLN A 64 27.68 -16.73 2.58
N SER A 65 28.48 -16.01 3.34
CA SER A 65 28.75 -14.59 3.09
C SER A 65 29.86 -14.41 2.06
N ARG A 66 29.73 -13.40 1.21
CA ARG A 66 30.79 -12.94 0.32
C ARG A 66 30.83 -11.42 0.32
N LEU A 67 31.97 -10.86 0.71
CA LEU A 67 32.22 -9.43 0.60
C LEU A 67 32.35 -9.04 -0.88
N ASP A 68 31.46 -8.16 -1.33
CA ASP A 68 31.48 -7.49 -2.65
C ASP A 68 31.75 -5.99 -2.50
N LYS A 69 31.23 -5.37 -1.44
CA LYS A 69 31.42 -3.98 -1.02
C LYS A 69 31.16 -3.86 0.48
N ALA A 70 31.94 -3.02 1.17
CA ALA A 70 31.72 -2.69 2.58
C ALA A 70 30.27 -2.24 2.88
N ARG A 71 29.72 -2.76 3.98
CA ARG A 71 28.34 -2.57 4.45
C ARG A 71 28.27 -1.64 5.66
N SER A 72 27.27 -0.77 5.71
CA SER A 72 27.04 0.07 6.90
C SER A 72 26.50 -0.76 8.06
N ILE A 73 27.04 -0.55 9.25
CA ILE A 73 26.60 -1.20 10.50
C ILE A 73 25.15 -0.79 10.83
N ASP A 74 24.81 0.49 10.62
CA ASP A 74 23.49 1.07 10.95
C ASP A 74 22.33 0.52 10.10
N GLY A 75 22.63 -0.05 8.92
CA GLY A 75 21.61 -0.50 7.96
C GLY A 75 21.05 -1.90 8.22
N ASP A 76 21.89 -2.79 8.78
CA ASP A 76 21.69 -4.24 8.69
C ASP A 76 21.36 -4.92 10.04
N GLN A 77 21.12 -4.13 11.10
CA GLN A 77 20.70 -4.60 12.44
C GLN A 77 21.60 -5.67 13.08
N ILE A 78 22.91 -5.48 13.05
CA ILE A 78 23.87 -6.38 13.73
C ILE A 78 24.15 -5.95 15.19
N ILE A 79 24.51 -6.89 16.06
CA ILE A 79 24.89 -6.61 17.44
C ILE A 79 26.40 -6.82 17.60
N LEU A 80 27.15 -5.72 17.71
CA LEU A 80 28.61 -5.73 17.93
C LEU A 80 28.99 -5.83 19.41
N SER A 81 30.27 -6.08 19.69
CA SER A 81 30.79 -6.20 21.05
C SER A 81 31.10 -4.82 21.66
N GLU A 82 30.88 -4.63 22.98
CA GLU A 82 30.91 -3.29 23.63
C GLU A 82 32.30 -2.62 23.72
N ASN A 83 33.34 -3.11 23.04
CA ASN A 83 34.74 -2.69 23.21
C ASN A 83 35.27 -1.64 22.19
N SER A 84 34.40 -1.00 21.39
CA SER A 84 34.78 0.16 20.57
C SER A 84 34.28 1.49 21.18
N PRO A 85 35.07 2.58 21.15
CA PRO A 85 34.74 3.81 21.85
C PRO A 85 33.50 4.51 21.29
N ALA A 86 32.65 5.02 22.18
CA ALA A 86 31.35 5.59 21.82
C ALA A 86 31.46 6.93 21.05
N SER A 87 31.19 6.90 19.75
CA SER A 87 30.98 8.09 18.93
C SER A 87 29.67 8.80 19.30
N GLN A 88 29.75 9.89 20.06
CA GLN A 88 28.59 10.70 20.46
C GLN A 88 27.95 11.43 19.26
N PRO A 89 26.61 11.66 19.27
CA PRO A 89 25.94 12.41 18.22
C PRO A 89 26.23 13.92 18.33
N THR A 90 27.17 14.43 17.54
CA THR A 90 27.50 15.87 17.52
C THR A 90 26.46 16.69 16.78
N SER A 91 25.95 17.73 17.44
CA SER A 91 24.94 18.64 16.91
C SER A 91 25.49 19.67 15.91
N SER A 92 24.65 20.12 14.99
CA SER A 92 25.00 21.04 13.90
C SER A 92 25.35 22.47 14.35
N ARG A 93 26.35 23.12 13.71
CA ARG A 93 26.18 24.42 13.00
C ARG A 93 27.44 24.99 12.31
N ASN A 94 27.22 25.50 11.09
CA ASN A 94 27.88 26.63 10.38
C ASN A 94 29.30 26.53 9.73
N LYS A 95 29.25 26.60 8.39
CA LYS A 95 29.94 27.53 7.46
C LYS A 95 31.45 27.42 7.13
N ASP A 96 31.67 27.27 5.83
CA ASP A 96 32.63 27.98 4.97
C ASP A 96 34.15 27.92 5.27
N ARG A 97 34.85 26.91 4.70
CA ARG A 97 36.00 27.11 3.78
C ARG A 97 36.61 25.77 3.27
N PRO A 98 37.23 25.74 2.07
CA PRO A 98 37.97 24.58 1.57
C PRO A 98 39.48 24.67 1.85
N ILE A 99 40.07 23.63 2.43
CA ILE A 99 41.54 23.40 2.50
C ILE A 99 41.81 21.90 2.23
N ALA A 100 43.01 21.61 1.72
CA ALA A 100 43.39 20.38 1.04
C ALA A 100 43.86 19.22 1.95
N THR A 101 43.85 18.03 1.35
CA THR A 101 44.58 16.76 1.53
C THR A 101 45.39 16.40 2.80
N GLU A 102 45.37 15.07 3.05
CA GLU A 102 46.36 14.21 3.75
C GLU A 102 46.23 13.92 5.27
N ALA A 103 45.52 12.82 5.54
CA ALA A 103 45.89 11.65 6.37
C ALA A 103 46.26 11.77 7.87
N SER A 104 45.42 11.15 8.71
CA SER A 104 45.87 10.12 9.68
C SER A 104 44.69 9.22 10.13
N SER A 105 44.87 7.90 10.03
CA SER A 105 43.99 6.86 10.58
C SER A 105 44.00 6.82 12.11
N ASP A 106 42.89 6.43 12.75
CA ASP A 106 42.78 5.19 13.58
C ASP A 106 41.46 5.16 14.39
N GLU A 107 40.36 4.71 13.78
CA GLU A 107 39.21 4.13 14.49
C GLU A 107 38.96 2.74 13.87
N SER A 108 39.49 1.70 14.52
CA SER A 108 39.32 0.31 14.06
C SER A 108 37.88 -0.16 14.28
N LEU A 109 37.17 -0.45 13.19
CA LEU A 109 35.85 -1.11 13.22
C LEU A 109 35.94 -2.47 13.95
N ASP A 110 34.87 -2.86 14.66
CA ASP A 110 34.81 -4.18 15.34
C ASP A 110 35.09 -5.30 14.31
N PRO A 111 36.01 -6.25 14.58
CA PRO A 111 36.23 -7.41 13.72
C PRO A 111 34.95 -8.23 13.44
N GLU A 112 33.96 -8.24 14.32
CA GLU A 112 32.67 -8.91 14.10
C GLU A 112 31.78 -8.20 13.05
N ALA A 113 32.09 -6.95 12.72
CA ALA A 113 31.52 -6.24 11.57
C ALA A 113 32.21 -6.67 10.24
N PHE A 114 32.35 -7.98 10.00
CA PHE A 114 33.21 -8.53 8.94
C PHE A 114 32.81 -8.15 7.50
N LEU A 115 31.55 -7.75 7.24
CA LEU A 115 31.13 -7.20 5.94
C LEU A 115 31.28 -5.67 5.85
N SER A 116 31.69 -5.00 6.93
CA SER A 116 31.83 -3.54 7.01
C SER A 116 33.25 -3.03 6.79
N HIS A 117 34.25 -3.92 6.75
CA HIS A 117 35.64 -3.58 6.40
C HIS A 117 35.79 -3.40 4.88
N GLU A 118 36.67 -2.49 4.44
CA GLU A 118 36.96 -2.29 3.01
C GLU A 118 37.80 -3.42 2.39
N GLU A 119 38.63 -4.08 3.21
CA GLU A 119 39.37 -5.29 2.84
C GLU A 119 38.89 -6.49 3.68
N PRO A 120 38.91 -7.72 3.15
CA PRO A 120 38.69 -8.93 3.95
C PRO A 120 39.70 -9.04 5.09
N LEU A 121 39.23 -9.49 6.26
CA LEU A 121 40.08 -9.82 7.41
C LEU A 121 41.10 -10.90 6.99
N HIS A 122 42.38 -10.55 7.06
CA HIS A 122 43.44 -11.21 6.29
C HIS A 122 43.79 -12.65 6.73
N GLY A 123 44.09 -13.50 5.73
CA GLY A 123 44.77 -14.80 5.90
C GLY A 123 45.19 -15.40 4.54
N LYS A 124 46.50 -15.68 4.33
CA LYS A 124 47.03 -16.14 3.03
C LYS A 124 46.88 -17.66 2.83
N ALA A 125 45.87 -18.12 2.09
CA ALA A 125 45.93 -19.43 1.42
C ALA A 125 45.03 -19.54 0.17
N SER A 126 45.67 -19.82 -0.98
CA SER A 126 45.06 -20.17 -2.28
C SER A 126 44.28 -19.07 -3.03
N SER A 127 44.15 -19.27 -4.34
CA SER A 127 43.76 -18.26 -5.33
C SER A 127 42.24 -18.22 -5.64
N ASP A 128 41.39 -18.43 -4.63
CA ASP A 128 39.93 -18.27 -4.75
C ASP A 128 39.37 -17.65 -3.44
N PRO A 129 39.03 -16.34 -3.40
CA PRO A 129 38.69 -15.66 -2.15
C PRO A 129 37.25 -15.93 -1.67
N GLY A 130 37.12 -16.42 -0.43
CA GLY A 130 35.89 -16.34 0.37
C GLY A 130 34.86 -17.47 0.21
N SER A 131 35.23 -18.64 -0.34
CA SER A 131 34.26 -19.68 -0.77
C SER A 131 34.34 -21.03 -0.05
N ASN A 132 35.41 -21.33 0.69
CA ASN A 132 35.64 -22.68 1.23
C ASN A 132 35.00 -22.88 2.62
N VAL A 133 34.22 -23.95 2.74
CA VAL A 133 33.69 -24.48 4.02
C VAL A 133 34.65 -25.53 4.62
N PRO A 134 34.61 -25.81 5.93
CA PRO A 134 35.38 -26.93 6.50
C PRO A 134 34.86 -28.28 6.00
N LEU A 135 35.74 -29.29 5.96
CA LEU A 135 35.40 -30.64 5.49
C LEU A 135 34.16 -31.23 6.19
N ALA A 136 34.03 -31.04 7.50
CA ALA A 136 32.88 -31.54 8.28
C ALA A 136 31.53 -30.92 7.86
N ILE A 137 31.54 -29.73 7.24
CA ILE A 137 30.36 -29.08 6.68
C ILE A 137 30.21 -29.44 5.20
N GLU A 138 31.31 -29.59 4.45
CA GLU A 138 31.28 -30.07 3.07
C GLU A 138 30.67 -31.47 2.95
N GLU A 139 31.06 -32.40 3.83
CA GLU A 139 30.51 -33.76 3.94
C GLU A 139 29.02 -33.75 4.38
N ALA A 140 28.61 -32.75 5.17
CA ALA A 140 27.25 -32.63 5.66
C ALA A 140 26.28 -32.09 4.60
N ILE A 141 26.78 -31.40 3.56
CA ILE A 141 25.99 -30.77 2.49
C ILE A 141 25.54 -31.83 1.48
N HIS A 142 24.22 -31.94 1.25
CA HIS A 142 23.66 -32.86 0.27
C HIS A 142 23.37 -32.17 -1.08
N SER A 143 23.47 -32.92 -2.18
CA SER A 143 23.28 -32.41 -3.57
C SER A 143 21.90 -31.81 -3.88
N LYS A 144 20.91 -32.02 -3.00
CA LYS A 144 19.55 -31.47 -3.11
C LYS A 144 19.32 -30.23 -2.24
N ASP A 145 20.26 -29.90 -1.36
CA ASP A 145 20.15 -28.73 -0.49
C ASP A 145 20.30 -27.45 -1.32
N LEU A 146 19.63 -26.37 -0.90
CA LEU A 146 19.79 -25.09 -1.56
C LEU A 146 21.05 -24.39 -1.04
N LYS A 147 21.99 -24.04 -1.93
CA LYS A 147 23.12 -23.17 -1.60
C LYS A 147 22.83 -21.75 -2.06
N LEU A 148 23.00 -20.77 -1.18
CA LEU A 148 22.90 -19.33 -1.48
C LEU A 148 24.14 -18.59 -1.00
N THR A 149 24.49 -17.51 -1.70
CA THR A 149 25.49 -16.54 -1.25
C THR A 149 24.79 -15.23 -0.90
N LYS A 150 25.11 -14.64 0.25
CA LYS A 150 24.68 -13.29 0.67
C LYS A 150 25.88 -12.35 0.66
N SER A 151 25.64 -11.07 0.39
CA SER A 151 26.65 -10.01 0.56
C SER A 151 26.26 -8.94 1.59
N TYR A 152 25.20 -9.22 2.34
CA TYR A 152 24.65 -8.44 3.45
C TYR A 152 24.61 -9.34 4.70
N TYR A 153 24.41 -8.76 5.88
CA TYR A 153 24.41 -9.57 7.11
C TYR A 153 23.21 -10.51 7.19
N SER A 154 22.01 -10.03 6.84
CA SER A 154 20.83 -10.88 6.69
C SER A 154 20.87 -11.70 5.39
N ALA A 155 20.47 -12.96 5.48
CA ALA A 155 20.33 -13.84 4.33
C ALA A 155 19.10 -13.57 3.45
N PHE A 156 18.13 -12.77 3.91
CA PHE A 156 16.97 -12.39 3.12
C PHE A 156 17.28 -11.21 2.19
N HIS A 157 18.18 -10.32 2.60
CA HIS A 157 18.62 -9.18 1.81
C HIS A 157 19.49 -9.59 0.62
N GLY A 158 19.11 -9.15 -0.58
CA GLY A 158 19.90 -9.37 -1.81
C GLY A 158 19.96 -10.81 -2.33
N THR A 159 19.28 -11.78 -1.70
CA THR A 159 19.29 -13.20 -2.13
C THR A 159 17.93 -13.68 -2.65
N GLN A 160 17.88 -14.91 -3.16
CA GLN A 160 16.63 -15.55 -3.56
C GLN A 160 15.91 -16.29 -2.41
N LEU A 161 16.39 -16.19 -1.16
CA LEU A 161 15.89 -16.97 -0.01
C LEU A 161 14.38 -16.85 0.19
N LEU A 162 13.83 -15.64 0.24
CA LEU A 162 12.38 -15.42 0.42
C LEU A 162 11.55 -16.09 -0.68
N ARG A 163 11.99 -15.97 -1.94
CA ARG A 163 11.35 -16.60 -3.10
C ARG A 163 11.43 -18.12 -3.02
N ALA A 164 12.58 -18.64 -2.60
CA ALA A 164 12.85 -20.07 -2.45
C ALA A 164 12.03 -20.73 -1.32
N LEU A 165 11.79 -20.01 -0.22
CA LEU A 165 10.95 -20.45 0.90
C LEU A 165 9.45 -20.40 0.52
N ARG A 166 8.99 -19.27 -0.04
CA ARG A 166 7.60 -19.13 -0.51
C ARG A 166 7.23 -20.14 -1.60
N GLY A 167 8.12 -20.36 -2.57
CA GLY A 167 7.94 -21.36 -3.63
C GLY A 167 7.89 -22.81 -3.14
N ARG A 168 8.34 -23.08 -1.90
CA ARG A 168 8.25 -24.39 -1.23
C ARG A 168 7.17 -24.44 -0.14
N MET A 169 6.35 -23.40 -0.01
CA MET A 169 5.32 -23.24 1.04
C MET A 169 5.89 -23.40 2.47
N VAL A 170 7.12 -22.90 2.69
CA VAL A 170 7.72 -22.91 4.02
C VAL A 170 7.15 -21.78 4.86
N THR A 171 6.62 -22.11 6.05
CA THR A 171 6.09 -21.14 7.02
C THR A 171 6.84 -21.14 8.35
N GLU A 172 7.72 -22.10 8.56
CA GLU A 172 8.50 -22.28 9.79
C GLU A 172 9.97 -22.49 9.44
N VAL A 173 10.85 -21.66 10.00
CA VAL A 173 12.29 -21.66 9.74
C VAL A 173 13.07 -21.91 11.02
N PHE A 174 14.03 -22.83 10.92
CA PHE A 174 15.00 -23.16 11.93
C PHE A 174 16.31 -22.49 11.52
N ILE A 175 16.91 -21.68 12.38
CA ILE A 175 18.08 -20.86 12.01
C ILE A 175 19.24 -21.20 12.95
N CYS A 176 20.40 -21.46 12.36
CA CYS A 176 21.67 -21.59 13.05
C CYS A 176 22.81 -20.99 12.21
N GLY A 177 23.96 -20.72 12.81
CA GLY A 177 25.05 -20.03 12.11
C GLY A 177 26.32 -19.89 12.91
N SER A 178 27.41 -19.48 12.26
CA SER A 178 28.70 -19.24 12.92
C SER A 178 28.69 -18.04 13.87
N LEU A 179 27.90 -17.01 13.61
CA LEU A 179 27.80 -15.82 14.48
C LEU A 179 26.34 -15.52 14.86
N ALA A 180 26.00 -15.86 16.11
CA ALA A 180 24.68 -15.70 16.70
C ALA A 180 24.19 -14.24 16.69
N ASN A 181 25.07 -13.31 17.07
CA ASN A 181 24.81 -11.88 17.22
C ASN A 181 24.85 -11.08 15.89
N ILE A 182 25.35 -11.70 14.81
CA ILE A 182 25.54 -11.08 13.51
C ILE A 182 24.61 -11.73 12.47
N GLY A 183 25.09 -12.71 11.70
CA GLY A 183 24.36 -13.28 10.56
C GLY A 183 23.08 -14.03 10.94
N VAL A 184 23.08 -14.72 12.09
CA VAL A 184 21.89 -15.41 12.61
C VAL A 184 20.83 -14.41 13.06
N TYR A 185 21.20 -13.42 13.86
CA TYR A 185 20.29 -12.40 14.37
C TYR A 185 19.65 -11.58 13.24
N ALA A 186 20.45 -11.04 12.31
CA ALA A 186 19.94 -10.28 11.16
C ALA A 186 18.98 -11.12 10.30
N THR A 187 19.33 -12.37 10.02
CA THR A 187 18.48 -13.31 9.25
C THR A 187 17.19 -13.65 9.99
N ALA A 188 17.22 -13.80 11.31
CA ALA A 188 16.03 -14.06 12.12
C ALA A 188 15.09 -12.85 12.21
N MET A 189 15.63 -11.63 12.34
CA MET A 189 14.84 -10.40 12.35
C MET A 189 14.11 -10.18 11.00
N GLU A 190 14.79 -10.39 9.87
CA GLU A 190 14.14 -10.24 8.57
C GLU A 190 13.14 -11.38 8.26
N ALA A 191 13.42 -12.62 8.71
CA ALA A 191 12.43 -13.71 8.67
C ALA A 191 11.15 -13.37 9.44
N ALA A 192 11.26 -12.67 10.57
CA ALA A 192 10.13 -12.27 11.41
C ALA A 192 9.29 -11.20 10.69
N GLY A 193 9.95 -10.23 10.05
CA GLY A 193 9.31 -9.25 9.17
C GLY A 193 8.59 -9.87 7.96
N HIS A 194 8.90 -11.11 7.59
CA HIS A 194 8.20 -11.88 6.56
C HIS A 194 7.11 -12.83 7.10
N GLY A 195 6.84 -12.83 8.41
CA GLY A 195 5.76 -13.60 9.02
C GLY A 195 6.03 -15.09 9.15
N MET A 196 7.30 -15.51 9.17
CA MET A 196 7.68 -16.90 9.39
C MET A 196 7.74 -17.21 10.90
N ALA A 197 7.30 -18.40 11.31
CA ALA A 197 7.60 -18.91 12.65
C ALA A 197 9.10 -19.25 12.71
N ILE A 198 9.82 -18.75 13.73
CA ILE A 198 11.28 -18.89 13.83
C ILE A 198 11.65 -19.70 15.06
N THR A 199 12.58 -20.64 14.88
CA THR A 199 13.28 -21.32 15.97
C THR A 199 14.79 -21.13 15.76
N VAL A 200 15.47 -20.48 16.69
CA VAL A 200 16.94 -20.41 16.68
C VAL A 200 17.47 -21.63 17.43
N ILE A 201 18.36 -22.42 16.80
CA ILE A 201 18.93 -23.62 17.42
C ILE A 201 20.19 -23.22 18.19
N GLU A 202 20.02 -22.81 19.45
CA GLU A 202 21.11 -22.22 20.27
C GLU A 202 22.40 -23.05 20.28
N ASP A 203 22.31 -24.37 20.44
CA ASP A 203 23.50 -25.24 20.49
C ASP A 203 24.24 -25.41 19.16
N CYS A 204 23.64 -24.92 18.07
CA CYS A 204 24.23 -24.83 16.72
C CYS A 204 24.59 -23.39 16.32
N CYS A 205 24.45 -22.42 17.23
CA CYS A 205 24.81 -21.02 17.01
C CYS A 205 26.16 -20.69 17.66
N GLY A 206 27.14 -20.32 16.84
CA GLY A 206 28.46 -19.92 17.30
C GLY A 206 28.48 -18.49 17.89
N TYR A 207 29.39 -18.25 18.83
CA TYR A 207 29.68 -16.92 19.39
C TYR A 207 31.13 -16.82 19.90
N ARG A 208 31.67 -15.60 19.95
CA ARG A 208 33.08 -15.34 20.35
C ARG A 208 33.19 -14.84 21.80
N HIS A 209 32.26 -13.98 22.20
CA HIS A 209 32.20 -13.37 23.53
C HIS A 209 31.13 -14.06 24.41
N ASN A 210 31.34 -14.15 25.72
CA ASN A 210 30.45 -14.90 26.61
C ASN A 210 29.09 -14.20 26.80
N LYS A 211 28.02 -15.00 26.99
CA LYS A 211 26.63 -14.60 27.36
C LYS A 211 26.51 -13.65 28.58
N SER A 212 27.60 -13.28 29.25
CA SER A 212 27.64 -12.39 30.42
C SER A 212 27.84 -10.90 30.08
N GLU A 213 28.34 -10.56 28.89
CA GLU A 213 28.62 -9.17 28.50
C GLU A 213 27.69 -8.72 27.35
N THR A 214 27.39 -9.61 26.39
CA THR A 214 26.27 -9.40 25.47
C THR A 214 24.95 -9.79 26.14
N LYS A 215 24.13 -8.81 26.52
CA LYS A 215 22.79 -9.02 27.11
C LYS A 215 21.78 -9.65 26.12
N THR A 216 21.79 -10.97 26.00
CA THR A 216 20.54 -11.72 25.82
C THR A 216 19.75 -11.68 27.14
N PRO A 217 18.48 -11.22 27.19
CA PRO A 217 17.76 -11.11 28.46
C PRO A 217 17.34 -12.49 29.01
N SER A 218 17.98 -12.94 30.07
CA SER A 218 17.49 -14.02 30.94
C SER A 218 16.94 -13.45 32.24
N GLU A 219 15.72 -13.82 32.61
CA GLU A 219 15.00 -13.29 33.79
C GLU A 219 15.69 -13.61 35.13
N PRO A 220 15.55 -12.74 36.15
CA PRO A 220 15.85 -13.09 37.54
C PRO A 220 14.70 -13.90 38.16
N ARG A 221 15.06 -14.96 38.89
CA ARG A 221 14.11 -15.77 39.67
C ARG A 221 13.88 -15.14 41.04
N ASP A 222 12.63 -14.91 41.41
CA ASP A 222 12.17 -15.21 42.76
C ASP A 222 10.71 -15.71 42.72
N ALA A 223 10.36 -16.67 43.57
CA ALA A 223 9.22 -17.54 43.32
C ALA A 223 8.11 -17.43 44.38
N THR A 224 6.87 -17.16 43.94
CA THR A 224 5.66 -17.82 44.47
C THR A 224 4.40 -17.52 43.63
N SER A 225 3.84 -18.57 43.00
CA SER A 225 2.42 -18.73 42.57
C SER A 225 1.75 -17.64 41.67
N ALA A 226 1.11 -17.93 40.53
CA ALA A 226 0.88 -19.20 39.83
C ALA A 226 0.40 -19.01 38.36
N LYS A 227 0.80 -19.93 37.47
CA LYS A 227 0.16 -20.36 36.20
C LYS A 227 -0.29 -19.30 35.15
N ARG A 228 0.53 -19.15 34.09
CA ARG A 228 0.04 -19.05 32.68
C ARG A 228 1.02 -19.77 31.72
N ALA A 229 0.67 -19.87 30.44
CA ALA A 229 1.11 -20.94 29.54
C ALA A 229 2.59 -20.91 29.07
N LYS A 230 3.12 -22.11 28.80
CA LYS A 230 4.52 -22.41 28.40
C LYS A 230 4.92 -21.84 27.04
N ALA A 231 6.11 -21.23 26.98
CA ALA A 231 7.02 -21.49 25.87
C ALA A 231 7.52 -22.95 25.97
N VAL A 232 7.57 -23.68 24.85
CA VAL A 232 8.14 -25.03 24.81
C VAL A 232 9.62 -24.92 24.45
N ALA A 233 10.46 -24.87 25.48
CA ALA A 233 11.81 -25.42 25.35
C ALA A 233 11.67 -26.95 25.30
N SER A 234 12.07 -27.56 24.19
CA SER A 234 12.29 -29.00 24.12
C SER A 234 13.64 -29.31 24.76
N THR A 235 13.62 -30.03 25.88
CA THR A 235 14.84 -30.56 26.51
C THR A 235 15.44 -31.69 25.66
N ASP A 236 16.70 -32.06 25.90
CA ASP A 236 17.41 -33.12 25.16
C ASP A 236 16.59 -34.42 24.99
N GLU A 237 15.76 -34.79 25.98
CA GLU A 237 14.89 -35.96 25.89
C GLU A 237 13.76 -35.85 24.86
N ASP A 238 13.17 -34.68 24.61
CA ASP A 238 12.01 -34.56 23.69
C ASP A 238 12.40 -34.79 22.23
N ILE A 239 13.63 -34.39 21.86
CA ILE A 239 14.20 -34.59 20.52
C ILE A 239 14.67 -36.05 20.37
N ILE A 240 15.33 -36.61 21.39
CA ILE A 240 15.74 -38.02 21.41
C ILE A 240 14.53 -38.96 21.37
N GLN A 241 13.44 -38.63 22.09
CA GLN A 241 12.22 -39.44 22.11
C GLN A 241 11.48 -39.37 20.77
N SER A 242 11.49 -38.22 20.09
CA SER A 242 10.95 -38.09 18.72
C SER A 242 11.77 -38.86 17.67
N LEU A 243 13.08 -39.02 17.86
CA LEU A 243 13.96 -39.80 16.98
C LEU A 243 13.99 -41.31 17.31
N SER A 244 13.61 -41.70 18.53
CA SER A 244 13.59 -43.11 18.97
C SER A 244 12.62 -44.03 18.21
N GLY A 245 11.72 -43.47 17.39
CA GLY A 245 10.79 -44.20 16.52
C GLY A 245 11.44 -44.85 15.28
N LEU A 246 12.66 -44.45 14.92
CA LEU A 246 13.38 -44.97 13.75
C LEU A 246 14.40 -46.06 14.16
N LYS A 247 13.92 -47.29 14.32
CA LYS A 247 14.80 -48.46 14.40
C LYS A 247 15.51 -48.69 13.07
N LEU A 248 16.83 -48.54 13.08
CA LEU A 248 17.73 -49.23 12.15
C LEU A 248 17.80 -50.71 12.56
N ASP A 249 17.42 -51.59 11.65
CA ASP A 249 17.79 -53.02 11.68
C ASP A 249 18.06 -53.51 10.25
N SER A 250 18.82 -54.59 10.14
CA SER A 250 19.65 -54.93 8.97
C SER A 250 18.95 -55.58 7.77
N SER A 251 19.56 -55.35 6.60
CA SER A 251 19.54 -56.12 5.32
C SER A 251 19.45 -57.67 5.44
N PRO A 252 19.27 -58.42 4.33
CA PRO A 252 18.39 -58.23 3.17
C PRO A 252 17.63 -59.52 2.74
N SER A 253 16.57 -59.42 1.93
CA SER A 253 16.17 -60.48 0.97
C SER A 253 15.02 -60.03 0.05
N GLY A 254 15.05 -60.47 -1.21
CA GLY A 254 13.87 -60.54 -2.09
C GLY A 254 13.67 -62.00 -2.53
N PRO A 255 13.02 -62.30 -3.67
CA PRO A 255 12.10 -61.51 -4.50
C PRO A 255 10.71 -62.19 -4.57
N SER A 256 9.80 -61.73 -5.47
CA SER A 256 9.04 -62.56 -6.45
C SER A 256 7.69 -61.93 -6.87
N THR A 257 7.42 -61.92 -8.19
CA THR A 257 6.11 -62.12 -8.91
C THR A 257 4.78 -61.66 -8.25
N ALA A 258 3.79 -61.02 -8.89
CA ALA A 258 3.17 -61.19 -10.22
C ALA A 258 1.92 -60.23 -10.29
N VAL A 259 1.17 -59.97 -11.36
CA VAL A 259 1.20 -60.22 -12.83
C VAL A 259 0.26 -59.18 -13.50
N ASP A 260 0.29 -59.06 -14.83
CA ASP A 260 -0.55 -58.19 -15.68
C ASP A 260 -2.07 -58.26 -15.45
N LYS A 261 -2.78 -57.18 -15.85
CA LYS A 261 -3.69 -57.26 -17.01
C LYS A 261 -4.17 -55.92 -17.60
N VAL A 262 -4.30 -55.95 -18.92
CA VAL A 262 -4.82 -54.90 -19.83
C VAL A 262 -6.30 -55.15 -20.15
N ASN A 263 -7.06 -54.07 -20.37
CA ASN A 263 -8.10 -53.89 -21.41
C ASN A 263 -8.65 -52.46 -21.30
N GLN A 264 -8.45 -51.57 -22.28
CA GLN A 264 -9.09 -51.46 -23.60
C GLN A 264 -10.54 -50.95 -23.58
N ALA A 265 -10.82 -50.00 -24.48
CA ALA A 265 -12.05 -49.25 -24.64
C ALA A 265 -13.10 -49.98 -25.52
N PRO A 266 -14.22 -49.31 -25.82
CA PRO A 266 -14.60 -49.23 -27.23
C PRO A 266 -15.04 -47.83 -27.70
N GLU A 267 -14.77 -47.53 -28.98
CA GLU A 267 -15.47 -46.49 -29.77
C GLU A 267 -16.82 -47.01 -30.30
N VAL A 268 -17.68 -46.13 -30.87
CA VAL A 268 -18.12 -46.18 -32.29
C VAL A 268 -19.07 -45.01 -32.66
N LYS A 269 -18.69 -44.33 -33.76
CA LYS A 269 -19.39 -43.55 -34.84
C LYS A 269 -20.93 -43.73 -35.06
N ALA A 270 -21.69 -42.91 -35.83
CA ALA A 270 -21.53 -41.60 -36.53
C ALA A 270 -22.90 -41.11 -37.12
N GLU A 271 -22.90 -40.20 -38.13
CA GLU A 271 -24.01 -39.61 -38.94
C GLU A 271 -24.73 -38.39 -38.29
N THR A 272 -24.81 -37.15 -38.83
CA THR A 272 -24.78 -36.48 -40.17
C THR A 272 -26.16 -36.17 -40.79
N GLN A 273 -26.55 -34.89 -40.87
CA GLN A 273 -27.41 -34.30 -41.91
C GLN A 273 -27.50 -32.75 -41.83
N GLU A 274 -27.43 -32.08 -42.99
CA GLU A 274 -27.90 -30.69 -43.24
C GLU A 274 -29.34 -30.72 -43.80
N PRO A 275 -30.04 -29.57 -43.96
CA PRO A 275 -30.17 -29.01 -45.31
C PRO A 275 -30.24 -27.46 -45.41
N GLN A 276 -30.36 -26.96 -46.66
CA GLN A 276 -30.09 -25.59 -47.13
C GLN A 276 -31.31 -24.66 -47.32
N GLU A 277 -31.01 -23.36 -47.42
CA GLU A 277 -31.57 -22.25 -48.24
C GLU A 277 -33.05 -22.18 -48.71
N ALA A 278 -33.61 -20.95 -48.65
CA ALA A 278 -34.46 -20.37 -49.69
C ALA A 278 -34.46 -18.82 -49.65
N ALA A 279 -34.34 -18.15 -50.81
CA ALA A 279 -34.78 -16.77 -51.06
C ALA A 279 -36.28 -16.80 -51.50
N THR A 280 -37.07 -15.74 -51.66
CA THR A 280 -36.90 -14.33 -52.10
C THR A 280 -38.10 -13.52 -51.52
N GLU A 281 -38.21 -12.20 -51.55
CA GLU A 281 -38.73 -11.38 -52.66
C GLU A 281 -38.62 -9.87 -52.36
N VAL A 282 -38.89 -9.04 -53.36
CA VAL A 282 -38.75 -7.57 -53.37
C VAL A 282 -40.10 -6.93 -53.65
N GLU A 283 -40.43 -5.83 -52.96
CA GLU A 283 -41.40 -4.86 -53.50
C GLU A 283 -41.07 -3.42 -53.09
N LYS A 284 -41.35 -2.49 -54.01
CA LYS A 284 -41.23 -1.02 -53.88
C LYS A 284 -42.52 -0.43 -54.44
N GLU A 285 -43.02 0.66 -53.83
CA GLU A 285 -43.54 1.89 -54.48
C GLU A 285 -44.08 2.83 -53.37
N ASN A 286 -43.74 4.14 -53.38
CA ASN A 286 -44.53 5.28 -53.92
C ASN A 286 -45.94 5.46 -53.25
N GLU A 287 -46.48 6.65 -52.98
CA GLU A 287 -46.08 8.02 -53.36
C GLU A 287 -46.54 9.09 -52.33
N LYS A 288 -46.48 10.38 -52.71
CA LYS A 288 -46.73 11.60 -51.91
C LYS A 288 -48.18 11.76 -51.45
N ASP A 289 -48.41 12.58 -50.41
CA ASP A 289 -49.25 13.78 -50.56
C ASP A 289 -49.12 14.83 -49.43
N GLN A 290 -49.23 16.10 -49.83
CA GLN A 290 -49.56 17.34 -49.09
C GLN A 290 -50.71 18.00 -49.92
N PRO A 291 -51.57 18.95 -49.44
CA PRO A 291 -51.22 20.09 -48.57
C PRO A 291 -52.39 20.67 -47.68
N VAL A 292 -52.27 21.96 -47.29
CA VAL A 292 -53.29 22.91 -46.75
C VAL A 292 -53.58 22.76 -45.22
N VAL A 293 -53.36 23.70 -44.28
CA VAL A 293 -53.24 25.19 -44.14
C VAL A 293 -54.46 25.82 -43.40
N GLU A 294 -54.17 26.81 -42.53
CA GLU A 294 -55.04 27.58 -41.61
C GLU A 294 -55.43 26.91 -40.27
N GLY A 295 -55.38 27.56 -39.09
CA GLY A 295 -54.81 28.88 -38.75
C GLY A 295 -54.95 29.26 -37.25
N GLY A 296 -53.92 29.92 -36.71
CA GLY A 296 -53.95 30.90 -35.59
C GLY A 296 -54.52 30.57 -34.20
N SER A 297 -53.64 30.49 -33.18
CA SER A 297 -53.77 31.26 -31.91
C SER A 297 -52.47 31.21 -31.08
N ALA A 298 -52.20 32.23 -30.27
CA ALA A 298 -50.90 32.45 -29.61
C ALA A 298 -50.83 31.88 -28.18
N GLY A 299 -49.65 31.37 -27.78
CA GLY A 299 -49.42 31.04 -26.37
C GLY A 299 -48.08 30.38 -26.01
N ARG A 300 -47.16 31.19 -25.49
CA ARG A 300 -45.94 30.83 -24.70
C ARG A 300 -44.72 30.33 -25.48
N VAL A 301 -43.58 30.98 -25.15
CA VAL A 301 -42.24 30.68 -25.65
C VAL A 301 -41.74 29.40 -25.00
N ALA A 302 -41.57 28.35 -25.80
CA ALA A 302 -40.71 27.22 -25.50
C ALA A 302 -39.45 27.37 -26.37
N ASP A 303 -38.26 27.20 -25.77
CA ASP A 303 -37.01 27.15 -26.53
C ASP A 303 -37.06 25.95 -27.49
N SER A 304 -36.80 26.20 -28.78
CA SER A 304 -36.90 25.18 -29.82
C SER A 304 -35.84 24.09 -29.65
N GLU A 305 -36.29 22.86 -29.42
CA GLU A 305 -35.47 21.66 -29.56
C GLU A 305 -35.17 21.44 -31.05
N ASN A 306 -33.93 21.71 -31.48
CA ASN A 306 -33.41 21.12 -32.71
C ASN A 306 -33.07 19.66 -32.42
N GLU A 307 -34.02 18.76 -32.66
CA GLU A 307 -33.68 17.41 -33.10
C GLU A 307 -33.07 17.47 -34.50
N SER A 308 -32.27 16.46 -34.84
CA SER A 308 -31.35 16.41 -35.99
C SER A 308 -30.20 17.43 -35.92
N ASP A 309 -29.03 16.98 -35.47
CA ASP A 309 -27.95 16.63 -36.40
C ASP A 309 -26.85 15.84 -35.65
N SER A 310 -26.22 14.85 -36.29
CA SER A 310 -25.08 14.11 -35.72
C SER A 310 -23.75 14.79 -36.05
N SER A 311 -23.76 16.12 -36.17
CA SER A 311 -22.63 16.89 -36.68
C SER A 311 -21.58 17.21 -35.62
N SER A 312 -20.33 17.30 -36.09
CA SER A 312 -19.19 17.76 -35.31
C SER A 312 -19.43 19.16 -34.73
N GLN A 313 -19.35 19.29 -33.41
CA GLN A 313 -19.54 20.58 -32.73
C GLN A 313 -18.22 21.38 -32.83
N SER A 314 -18.03 22.12 -33.91
CA SER A 314 -16.79 22.86 -34.19
C SER A 314 -16.78 24.29 -33.62
N LYS A 315 -15.58 24.83 -33.35
CA LYS A 315 -15.35 26.24 -32.96
C LYS A 315 -16.13 26.71 -31.73
N LEU A 316 -16.20 25.84 -30.72
CA LEU A 316 -16.73 26.17 -29.40
C LEU A 316 -15.84 27.19 -28.68
N CYS A 317 -16.44 27.90 -27.72
CA CYS A 317 -15.79 28.85 -26.82
C CYS A 317 -14.96 29.93 -27.53
N GLU A 318 -13.62 29.89 -27.45
CA GLU A 318 -12.74 30.85 -28.13
C GLU A 318 -12.46 30.50 -29.61
N GLY A 319 -13.12 29.47 -30.14
CA GLY A 319 -12.93 28.98 -31.51
C GLY A 319 -11.80 27.96 -31.66
N ASP A 320 -11.09 27.64 -30.59
CA ASP A 320 -9.98 26.66 -30.51
C ASP A 320 -10.40 25.30 -29.92
N THR A 321 -11.70 25.05 -29.78
CA THR A 321 -12.26 23.83 -29.17
C THR A 321 -13.31 23.17 -30.08
N ASP A 322 -13.20 21.87 -30.29
CA ASP A 322 -14.09 21.07 -31.15
C ASP A 322 -14.48 19.74 -30.50
N VAL A 323 -15.69 19.23 -30.79
CA VAL A 323 -16.04 17.82 -30.55
C VAL A 323 -16.08 17.05 -31.87
N ILE A 324 -15.18 16.08 -32.00
CA ILE A 324 -15.08 15.14 -33.11
C ILE A 324 -15.81 13.86 -32.70
N CYS A 325 -16.83 13.45 -33.47
CA CYS A 325 -17.49 12.16 -33.31
C CYS A 325 -16.72 11.08 -34.10
N ASP A 326 -16.93 9.81 -33.74
CA ASP A 326 -16.24 8.65 -34.31
C ASP A 326 -14.70 8.76 -34.34
N ALA A 327 -14.13 9.26 -33.23
CA ALA A 327 -12.71 9.58 -33.12
C ALA A 327 -11.78 8.35 -33.21
N LEU A 328 -12.27 7.16 -32.87
CA LEU A 328 -11.55 5.89 -32.94
C LEU A 328 -12.14 4.94 -34.00
N PRO A 329 -11.32 4.11 -34.67
CA PRO A 329 -11.77 3.01 -35.51
C PRO A 329 -12.79 2.11 -34.79
N LYS A 330 -13.85 1.72 -35.51
CA LYS A 330 -14.96 0.90 -34.96
C LYS A 330 -14.50 -0.34 -34.16
N PRO A 331 -13.52 -1.14 -34.58
CA PRO A 331 -13.06 -2.28 -33.78
C PRO A 331 -12.50 -1.89 -32.40
N LEU A 332 -11.77 -0.77 -32.34
CA LEU A 332 -11.24 -0.25 -31.07
C LEU A 332 -12.36 0.35 -30.21
N ALA A 333 -13.24 1.18 -30.81
CA ALA A 333 -14.35 1.81 -30.08
C ALA A 333 -15.27 0.78 -29.41
N ASN A 334 -15.63 -0.29 -30.13
CA ASN A 334 -16.54 -1.33 -29.65
C ASN A 334 -16.03 -2.09 -28.42
N GLU A 335 -14.71 -2.30 -28.32
CA GLU A 335 -14.10 -3.10 -27.24
C GLU A 335 -13.45 -2.23 -26.14
N ALA A 336 -13.14 -0.97 -26.43
CA ALA A 336 -12.35 -0.13 -25.54
C ALA A 336 -13.00 0.11 -24.18
N PHE A 337 -14.33 0.23 -24.10
CA PHE A 337 -15.02 0.43 -22.82
C PHE A 337 -14.81 -0.76 -21.88
N ASP A 338 -15.13 -1.98 -22.34
CA ASP A 338 -15.06 -3.20 -21.53
C ASP A 338 -13.62 -3.61 -21.20
N LYS A 339 -12.67 -3.28 -22.07
CA LYS A 339 -11.24 -3.46 -21.81
C LYS A 339 -10.74 -2.47 -20.76
N LEU A 340 -11.03 -1.18 -20.88
CA LEU A 340 -10.61 -0.17 -19.90
C LEU A 340 -11.22 -0.41 -18.52
N GLU A 341 -12.47 -0.86 -18.43
CA GLU A 341 -13.11 -1.21 -17.14
C GLU A 341 -12.31 -2.27 -16.36
N LYS A 342 -11.62 -3.18 -17.07
CA LYS A 342 -10.82 -4.29 -16.51
C LYS A 342 -9.31 -3.98 -16.43
N GLU A 343 -8.77 -3.24 -17.39
CA GLU A 343 -7.33 -2.95 -17.51
C GLU A 343 -6.85 -1.87 -16.52
N VAL A 344 -7.66 -0.86 -16.19
CA VAL A 344 -7.17 0.25 -15.35
C VAL A 344 -7.46 0.02 -13.87
N LEU A 345 -6.45 0.28 -13.05
CA LEU A 345 -6.52 0.17 -11.60
C LEU A 345 -7.24 1.39 -11.01
N TRP A 346 -8.57 1.29 -10.91
CA TRP A 346 -9.44 2.33 -10.38
C TRP A 346 -9.17 2.69 -8.92
N GLN A 347 -9.06 3.98 -8.63
CA GLN A 347 -8.83 4.53 -7.29
C GLN A 347 -9.93 5.54 -6.93
N ARG A 348 -10.21 5.68 -5.63
CA ARG A 348 -10.96 6.83 -5.09
C ARG A 348 -9.96 7.88 -4.64
N MET A 349 -10.22 9.14 -5.01
CA MET A 349 -9.43 10.30 -4.62
C MET A 349 -10.22 11.13 -3.60
N SER A 350 -9.55 11.87 -2.73
CA SER A 350 -10.17 12.96 -1.95
C SER A 350 -9.45 14.28 -2.23
N HIS A 351 -10.18 15.38 -2.12
CA HIS A 351 -9.62 16.74 -2.07
C HIS A 351 -10.00 17.39 -0.73
N GLN A 352 -9.51 18.61 -0.46
CA GLN A 352 -9.82 19.38 0.77
C GLN A 352 -11.32 19.67 1.03
N GLY A 353 -12.23 19.21 0.16
CA GLY A 353 -13.68 19.30 0.30
C GLY A 353 -14.43 17.96 0.29
N GLY A 354 -13.72 16.82 0.39
CA GLY A 354 -14.30 15.48 0.48
C GLY A 354 -13.83 14.49 -0.59
N GLU A 355 -14.44 13.30 -0.59
CA GLU A 355 -14.21 12.25 -1.59
C GLU A 355 -14.71 12.68 -2.98
N VAL A 356 -13.89 12.41 -3.99
CA VAL A 356 -14.22 12.64 -5.40
C VAL A 356 -15.34 11.67 -5.82
N PRO A 357 -16.47 12.19 -6.33
CA PRO A 357 -17.65 11.39 -6.69
C PRO A 357 -17.51 10.81 -8.10
N ARG A 358 -16.46 10.00 -8.30
CA ARG A 358 -16.11 9.22 -9.49
C ARG A 358 -14.79 8.49 -9.22
N LEU A 359 -14.57 7.36 -9.88
CA LEU A 359 -13.29 6.65 -9.79
C LEU A 359 -12.27 7.26 -10.76
N VAL A 360 -10.99 7.24 -10.40
CA VAL A 360 -9.90 7.85 -11.18
C VAL A 360 -8.69 6.93 -11.29
N ALA A 361 -7.91 7.08 -12.36
CA ALA A 361 -6.58 6.51 -12.50
C ALA A 361 -5.70 7.48 -13.32
N VAL A 362 -4.39 7.44 -13.10
CA VAL A 362 -3.42 8.19 -13.91
C VAL A 362 -2.50 7.20 -14.62
N GLN A 363 -2.31 7.40 -15.91
CA GLN A 363 -1.34 6.64 -16.69
C GLN A 363 -0.46 7.57 -17.53
N GLY A 364 0.75 7.12 -17.87
CA GLY A 364 1.67 7.86 -18.71
C GLY A 364 2.75 7.01 -19.36
N ARG A 365 3.61 7.69 -20.11
CA ARG A 365 4.85 7.13 -20.64
C ARG A 365 5.90 7.12 -19.53
N VAL A 366 6.47 5.95 -19.26
CA VAL A 366 7.68 5.80 -18.44
C VAL A 366 8.79 5.38 -19.39
N ASP A 367 9.90 6.10 -19.39
CA ASP A 367 11.07 5.78 -20.24
C ASP A 367 11.98 4.72 -19.60
N GLU A 368 12.93 4.18 -20.36
CA GLU A 368 13.81 3.06 -19.93
C GLU A 368 14.65 3.38 -18.67
N ASP A 369 14.96 4.65 -18.45
CA ASP A 369 15.67 5.15 -17.27
C ASP A 369 14.73 5.52 -16.11
N GLY A 370 13.43 5.23 -16.26
CA GLY A 370 12.37 5.53 -15.30
C GLY A 370 11.89 6.98 -15.32
N THR A 371 12.34 7.83 -16.25
CA THR A 371 11.80 9.18 -16.42
C THR A 371 10.29 9.12 -16.68
N MET A 372 9.52 9.95 -15.98
CA MET A 372 8.06 9.99 -16.11
C MET A 372 7.48 11.42 -16.06
N PRO A 373 6.39 11.72 -16.79
CA PRO A 373 5.78 13.05 -16.80
C PRO A 373 4.93 13.30 -15.56
N VAL A 374 4.86 14.54 -15.07
CA VAL A 374 4.03 14.92 -13.91
C VAL A 374 3.06 16.06 -14.22
N TYR A 375 1.79 15.88 -13.83
CA TYR A 375 0.74 16.89 -13.95
C TYR A 375 0.29 17.36 -12.57
N ARG A 376 0.71 18.56 -12.15
CA ARG A 376 0.38 19.12 -10.83
C ARG A 376 -0.86 20.00 -10.88
N HIS A 377 -1.71 19.84 -9.88
CA HIS A 377 -2.93 20.62 -9.69
C HIS A 377 -3.18 20.83 -8.18
N PRO A 378 -4.05 21.78 -7.77
CA PRO A 378 -4.32 22.04 -6.35
C PRO A 378 -5.16 20.91 -5.73
N ALA A 379 -4.51 19.80 -5.41
CA ALA A 379 -4.96 18.73 -4.54
C ALA A 379 -3.86 18.43 -3.51
N ASP A 380 -4.23 17.76 -2.42
CA ASP A 380 -3.27 17.42 -1.35
C ASP A 380 -2.17 16.49 -1.87
N GLU A 381 -2.50 15.63 -2.84
CA GLU A 381 -1.58 14.77 -3.59
C GLU A 381 -2.26 14.19 -4.86
N SER A 382 -1.48 13.70 -5.83
CA SER A 382 -1.98 13.00 -7.03
C SER A 382 -1.99 11.48 -6.87
N PRO A 383 -2.73 10.72 -7.72
CA PRO A 383 -2.59 9.27 -7.82
C PRO A 383 -1.22 8.91 -8.42
N PRO A 384 -0.64 7.74 -8.09
CA PRO A 384 0.59 7.28 -8.74
C PRO A 384 0.37 7.14 -10.25
N LEU A 385 1.36 7.57 -11.03
CA LEU A 385 1.34 7.41 -12.48
C LEU A 385 1.76 5.99 -12.84
N LEU A 386 0.86 5.26 -13.48
CA LEU A 386 1.13 3.91 -13.98
C LEU A 386 1.55 3.96 -15.45
N PRO A 387 2.23 2.93 -15.99
CA PRO A 387 2.40 2.79 -17.44
C PRO A 387 1.05 2.75 -18.16
N PHE A 388 1.01 3.23 -19.41
CA PHE A 388 -0.16 3.07 -20.27
C PHE A 388 -0.56 1.59 -20.42
N SER A 389 -1.85 1.29 -20.25
CA SER A 389 -2.38 -0.03 -20.60
C SER A 389 -2.47 -0.21 -22.12
N PRO A 390 -2.54 -1.45 -22.64
CA PRO A 390 -2.60 -1.71 -24.09
C PRO A 390 -3.74 -0.95 -24.78
N THR A 391 -4.94 -0.91 -24.18
CA THR A 391 -6.08 -0.18 -24.76
C THR A 391 -5.87 1.34 -24.71
N VAL A 392 -5.29 1.88 -23.64
CA VAL A 392 -4.95 3.32 -23.55
C VAL A 392 -3.90 3.70 -24.59
N GLN A 393 -2.90 2.85 -24.83
CA GLN A 393 -1.86 3.09 -25.83
C GLN A 393 -2.40 3.05 -27.26
N ALA A 394 -3.36 2.16 -27.56
CA ALA A 394 -4.05 2.11 -28.84
C ALA A 394 -4.91 3.37 -29.07
N ILE A 395 -5.68 3.81 -28.05
CA ILE A 395 -6.46 5.05 -28.10
C ILE A 395 -5.54 6.25 -28.34
N LYS A 396 -4.48 6.38 -27.53
CA LYS A 396 -3.47 7.45 -27.63
C LYS A 396 -2.95 7.59 -29.07
N ALA A 397 -2.52 6.49 -29.69
CA ALA A 397 -1.93 6.49 -31.02
C ALA A 397 -2.89 6.99 -32.12
N GLU A 398 -4.21 6.82 -31.94
CA GLU A 398 -5.21 7.38 -32.84
C GLU A 398 -5.47 8.86 -32.55
N ILE A 399 -5.60 9.23 -31.27
CA ILE A 399 -5.87 10.62 -30.86
C ILE A 399 -4.70 11.55 -31.26
N GLU A 400 -3.45 11.11 -31.18
CA GLU A 400 -2.29 11.89 -31.65
C GLU A 400 -2.41 12.32 -33.12
N LYS A 401 -3.09 11.54 -33.97
CA LYS A 401 -3.35 11.91 -35.39
C LYS A 401 -4.32 13.09 -35.52
N HIS A 402 -5.33 13.16 -34.65
CA HIS A 402 -6.30 14.26 -34.60
C HIS A 402 -5.72 15.56 -33.99
N LEU A 403 -4.65 15.43 -33.19
CA LEU A 403 -4.02 16.56 -32.49
C LEU A 403 -2.79 17.12 -33.22
N GLY A 404 -2.05 16.30 -33.96
CA GLY A 404 -0.80 16.70 -34.61
C GLY A 404 0.39 16.89 -33.66
N HIS A 405 0.26 16.47 -32.39
CA HIS A 405 1.32 16.51 -31.39
C HIS A 405 1.26 15.25 -30.51
N PRO A 406 2.38 14.85 -29.87
CA PRO A 406 2.38 13.67 -29.02
C PRO A 406 1.61 13.90 -27.71
N LEU A 407 1.29 12.79 -27.06
CA LEU A 407 0.70 12.70 -25.73
C LEU A 407 1.60 11.82 -24.85
N ASN A 408 1.69 12.11 -23.55
CA ASN A 408 2.52 11.32 -22.63
C ASN A 408 1.87 11.09 -21.26
N HIS A 409 0.71 11.69 -21.00
CA HIS A 409 -0.03 11.57 -19.74
C HIS A 409 -1.53 11.47 -20.03
N VAL A 410 -2.27 10.69 -19.24
CA VAL A 410 -3.73 10.64 -19.23
C VAL A 410 -4.29 10.58 -17.81
N LEU A 411 -5.31 11.39 -17.55
CA LEU A 411 -6.20 11.20 -16.40
C LEU A 411 -7.45 10.45 -16.87
N ILE A 412 -7.64 9.24 -16.34
CA ILE A 412 -8.79 8.38 -16.65
C ILE A 412 -9.81 8.56 -15.53
N GLN A 413 -11.09 8.78 -15.89
CA GLN A 413 -12.17 9.06 -14.96
C GLN A 413 -13.39 8.20 -15.30
N PHE A 414 -13.87 7.43 -14.33
CA PHE A 414 -15.01 6.52 -14.49
C PHE A 414 -16.20 7.01 -13.67
N TYR A 415 -17.25 7.37 -14.40
CA TYR A 415 -18.54 7.81 -13.90
C TYR A 415 -19.46 6.60 -13.91
N ARG A 416 -19.82 6.10 -12.72
CA ARG A 416 -20.56 4.86 -12.54
C ARG A 416 -22.04 5.01 -12.89
N ASP A 417 -22.58 6.22 -12.76
CA ASP A 417 -23.97 6.56 -13.06
C ASP A 417 -24.12 8.08 -13.33
N GLY A 418 -25.36 8.56 -13.44
CA GLY A 418 -25.68 9.98 -13.56
C GLY A 418 -25.40 10.83 -12.31
N ASN A 419 -25.11 10.22 -11.15
CA ASN A 419 -24.83 10.92 -9.90
C ASN A 419 -23.35 11.30 -9.76
N ASP A 420 -22.44 10.55 -10.38
CA ASP A 420 -21.02 10.90 -10.48
C ASP A 420 -20.81 12.17 -11.33
N TYR A 421 -19.91 13.06 -10.92
CA TYR A 421 -19.76 14.40 -11.52
C TYR A 421 -18.37 15.02 -11.34
N ILE A 422 -18.13 16.13 -12.05
CA ILE A 422 -16.99 17.03 -11.86
C ILE A 422 -17.47 18.49 -11.90
N SER A 423 -17.11 19.26 -10.87
CA SER A 423 -17.49 20.68 -10.70
C SER A 423 -16.86 21.59 -11.76
N GLU A 424 -17.30 22.86 -11.80
CA GLU A 424 -16.70 23.88 -12.68
C GLU A 424 -15.23 24.14 -12.31
N HIS A 425 -14.31 23.90 -13.26
CA HIS A 425 -12.86 24.07 -13.11
C HIS A 425 -12.20 24.38 -14.46
N SER A 426 -10.94 24.79 -14.44
CA SER A 426 -10.02 24.77 -15.59
C SER A 426 -8.87 23.81 -15.27
N ASP A 427 -8.32 23.18 -16.31
CA ASP A 427 -7.10 22.37 -16.20
C ASP A 427 -5.88 23.27 -15.99
N LYS A 428 -4.85 22.75 -15.32
CA LYS A 428 -3.68 23.51 -14.86
C LYS A 428 -2.58 23.55 -15.90
N THR A 429 -2.26 24.73 -16.41
CA THR A 429 -1.35 24.88 -17.56
C THR A 429 0.13 24.96 -17.21
N LEU A 430 0.49 24.83 -15.92
CA LEU A 430 1.89 24.82 -15.45
C LEU A 430 2.73 23.76 -16.18
N ASP A 431 2.25 22.52 -16.18
CA ASP A 431 2.97 21.36 -16.71
C ASP A 431 2.55 20.97 -18.14
N ILE A 432 1.48 21.56 -18.68
CA ILE A 432 0.98 21.28 -20.04
C ILE A 432 1.81 22.06 -21.07
N VAL A 433 2.36 21.37 -22.07
CA VAL A 433 3.19 21.97 -23.13
C VAL A 433 2.42 23.07 -23.87
N LYS A 434 3.01 24.26 -23.97
CA LYS A 434 2.41 25.40 -24.68
C LYS A 434 2.07 25.05 -26.13
N GLY A 435 0.88 25.45 -26.57
CA GLY A 435 0.39 25.18 -27.92
C GLY A 435 -0.16 23.76 -28.16
N SER A 436 -0.13 22.88 -27.16
CA SER A 436 -0.82 21.59 -27.21
C SER A 436 -2.31 21.71 -26.86
N TYR A 437 -3.07 20.66 -27.18
CA TYR A 437 -4.48 20.51 -26.79
C TYR A 437 -4.65 19.63 -25.55
N ILE A 438 -5.72 19.89 -24.81
CA ILE A 438 -6.27 18.96 -23.82
C ILE A 438 -7.30 18.10 -24.54
N ALA A 439 -7.08 16.79 -24.59
CA ALA A 439 -7.87 15.87 -25.40
C ALA A 439 -8.71 14.94 -24.51
N ASN A 440 -10.02 15.19 -24.43
CA ASN A 440 -10.95 14.39 -23.65
C ASN A 440 -11.71 13.40 -24.54
N VAL A 441 -11.31 12.12 -24.49
CA VAL A 441 -12.04 11.02 -25.13
C VAL A 441 -13.18 10.56 -24.21
N SER A 442 -14.33 10.24 -24.81
CA SER A 442 -15.52 9.75 -24.12
C SER A 442 -15.96 8.38 -24.65
N LEU A 443 -16.09 7.41 -23.75
CA LEU A 443 -16.57 6.06 -24.03
C LEU A 443 -17.68 5.72 -23.04
N GLY A 444 -18.79 5.18 -23.53
CA GLY A 444 -19.92 4.76 -22.69
C GLY A 444 -21.15 5.65 -22.91
N ALA A 445 -21.96 5.82 -21.88
CA ALA A 445 -23.10 6.73 -21.86
C ALA A 445 -22.70 8.17 -22.25
N GLU A 446 -23.53 8.82 -23.07
CA GLU A 446 -23.40 10.24 -23.38
C GLU A 446 -23.47 11.09 -22.10
N ARG A 447 -22.69 12.17 -22.08
CA ARG A 447 -22.80 13.25 -21.09
C ARG A 447 -22.63 14.59 -21.77
N THR A 448 -23.25 15.63 -21.20
CA THR A 448 -23.02 17.01 -21.64
C THR A 448 -21.96 17.68 -20.76
N MET A 449 -20.87 18.15 -21.38
CA MET A 449 -19.92 19.07 -20.77
C MET A 449 -20.48 20.50 -20.84
N ILE A 450 -20.57 21.16 -19.68
CA ILE A 450 -21.00 22.56 -19.55
C ILE A 450 -19.76 23.44 -19.53
N LEU A 451 -19.62 24.29 -20.54
CA LEU A 451 -18.55 25.29 -20.66
C LEU A 451 -19.12 26.66 -20.24
N ARG A 452 -18.41 27.39 -19.38
CA ARG A 452 -18.86 28.70 -18.89
C ARG A 452 -17.69 29.67 -18.69
N THR A 453 -17.73 30.85 -19.31
CA THR A 453 -16.70 31.90 -19.15
C THR A 453 -16.40 32.18 -17.68
N LYS A 454 -15.16 32.52 -17.31
CA LYS A 454 -14.80 32.95 -15.95
C LYS A 454 -15.52 34.25 -15.57
N ARG A 455 -15.43 34.63 -14.29
CA ARG A 455 -15.93 35.93 -13.83
C ARG A 455 -14.83 36.96 -14.05
N LEU A 456 -15.20 38.13 -14.57
CA LEU A 456 -14.33 39.31 -14.49
C LEU A 456 -14.17 39.67 -13.02
N GLU A 457 -12.95 39.98 -12.60
CA GLU A 457 -12.71 40.53 -11.26
C GLU A 457 -13.34 41.93 -11.19
N LYS A 458 -13.91 42.24 -10.03
CA LYS A 458 -14.46 43.57 -9.75
C LYS A 458 -13.36 44.34 -9.04
N ASP A 459 -12.80 45.35 -9.72
CA ASP A 459 -11.64 46.10 -9.21
C ASP A 459 -11.87 46.55 -7.76
N LEU A 460 -10.97 46.12 -6.86
CA LEU A 460 -11.03 46.43 -5.42
C LEU A 460 -10.54 47.85 -5.09
N SER A 461 -10.31 48.70 -6.10
CA SER A 461 -10.11 50.14 -5.92
C SER A 461 -11.45 50.83 -5.63
N GLY A 462 -11.82 50.87 -4.35
CA GLY A 462 -13.00 51.57 -3.87
C GLY A 462 -12.92 53.09 -4.06
N THR A 463 -13.36 53.58 -5.21
CA THR A 463 -13.70 55.00 -5.43
C THR A 463 -15.06 55.14 -6.12
N ALA A 464 -15.81 56.17 -5.74
CA ALA A 464 -17.23 56.34 -6.02
C ALA A 464 -17.59 56.59 -7.50
N ALA A 465 -17.54 55.53 -8.32
CA ALA A 465 -18.05 55.50 -9.70
C ALA A 465 -19.03 54.33 -9.95
N ALA A 466 -19.47 53.64 -8.90
CA ALA A 466 -20.25 52.41 -8.96
C ALA A 466 -21.76 52.58 -9.27
N GLU A 467 -22.20 53.77 -9.68
CA GLU A 467 -23.62 54.05 -10.00
C GLU A 467 -23.90 54.25 -11.50
N ALA A 468 -22.88 54.21 -12.37
CA ALA A 468 -23.02 54.48 -13.82
C ALA A 468 -22.86 53.25 -14.75
N ALA A 469 -22.50 52.07 -14.22
CA ALA A 469 -22.21 50.87 -15.02
C ALA A 469 -23.07 49.65 -14.60
N GLY A 470 -24.38 49.85 -14.51
CA GLY A 470 -25.35 48.79 -14.21
C GLY A 470 -25.55 47.79 -15.34
N LYS A 471 -24.59 46.87 -15.55
CA LYS A 471 -24.74 45.60 -16.29
C LYS A 471 -23.64 44.63 -15.88
N GLU A 472 -23.93 43.71 -14.95
CA GLU A 472 -23.16 42.47 -14.88
C GLU A 472 -23.43 41.69 -16.17
N GLU A 473 -22.42 41.56 -17.05
CA GLU A 473 -22.55 40.69 -18.21
C GLU A 473 -22.78 39.24 -17.74
N LYS A 474 -23.92 38.66 -18.14
CA LYS A 474 -24.24 37.27 -17.84
C LYS A 474 -23.18 36.37 -18.46
N ARG A 475 -22.45 35.63 -17.61
CA ARG A 475 -21.43 34.63 -18.02
C ARG A 475 -21.97 33.78 -19.18
N LYS A 476 -21.26 33.76 -20.30
CA LYS A 476 -21.64 32.95 -21.48
C LYS A 476 -21.57 31.48 -21.10
N ILE A 477 -22.54 30.69 -21.55
CA ILE A 477 -22.60 29.24 -21.32
C ILE A 477 -22.72 28.56 -22.68
N GLN A 478 -21.89 27.56 -22.91
CA GLN A 478 -22.01 26.62 -24.04
C GLN A 478 -22.15 25.20 -23.48
N ARG A 479 -22.69 24.29 -24.31
CA ARG A 479 -22.93 22.89 -23.95
C ARG A 479 -22.36 22.02 -25.06
N ALA A 480 -21.41 21.16 -24.71
CA ALA A 480 -20.81 20.20 -25.63
C ALA A 480 -21.36 18.80 -25.29
N ARG A 481 -22.08 18.16 -26.21
CA ARG A 481 -22.48 16.75 -26.08
C ARG A 481 -21.28 15.85 -26.35
N LEU A 482 -21.06 14.87 -25.49
CA LEU A 482 -19.94 13.92 -25.58
C LEU A 482 -20.49 12.48 -25.68
N PRO A 483 -20.89 12.04 -26.89
CA PRO A 483 -21.36 10.67 -27.12
C PRO A 483 -20.24 9.63 -26.95
N HIS A 484 -20.60 8.34 -26.98
CA HIS A 484 -19.63 7.26 -27.14
C HIS A 484 -18.75 7.50 -28.38
N ASN A 485 -17.46 7.19 -28.28
CA ASN A 485 -16.46 7.37 -29.34
C ASN A 485 -16.27 8.84 -29.79
N SER A 486 -16.38 9.80 -28.87
CA SER A 486 -16.10 11.22 -29.16
C SER A 486 -14.78 11.71 -28.55
N LEU A 487 -14.13 12.64 -29.24
CA LEU A 487 -12.98 13.41 -28.79
C LEU A 487 -13.39 14.88 -28.67
N CYS A 488 -13.41 15.43 -27.45
CA CYS A 488 -13.38 16.87 -27.25
C CYS A 488 -11.91 17.33 -27.25
N ARG A 489 -11.50 18.01 -28.32
CA ARG A 489 -10.19 18.64 -28.47
C ARG A 489 -10.31 20.08 -27.97
N MET A 490 -9.83 20.35 -26.75
CA MET A 490 -9.92 21.66 -26.11
C MET A 490 -8.58 22.41 -26.21
N GLY A 491 -8.62 23.60 -26.81
CA GLY A 491 -7.46 24.49 -26.88
C GLY A 491 -7.23 25.29 -25.60
N LEU A 492 -5.99 25.78 -25.43
CA LEU A 492 -5.58 26.46 -24.20
C LEU A 492 -6.20 27.85 -24.04
N GLN A 493 -6.67 28.52 -25.11
CA GLN A 493 -7.38 29.80 -24.97
C GLN A 493 -8.77 29.57 -24.36
N THR A 494 -9.48 28.53 -24.80
CA THR A 494 -10.72 28.10 -24.15
C THR A 494 -10.48 27.71 -22.68
N ASN A 495 -9.48 26.88 -22.38
CA ASN A 495 -9.19 26.51 -20.98
C ASN A 495 -8.79 27.72 -20.09
N MET A 496 -8.13 28.74 -20.67
CA MET A 496 -7.78 29.99 -19.98
C MET A 496 -9.01 30.84 -19.65
N LYS A 497 -9.98 30.99 -20.56
CA LYS A 497 -11.13 31.88 -20.37
C LYS A 497 -12.41 31.21 -19.86
N TRP A 498 -12.50 29.89 -19.94
CA TRP A 498 -13.71 29.12 -19.63
C TRP A 498 -13.44 28.07 -18.55
N LEU A 499 -14.41 27.89 -17.67
CA LEU A 499 -14.52 26.73 -16.78
C LEU A 499 -15.34 25.65 -17.49
N HIS A 500 -15.02 24.39 -17.26
CA HIS A 500 -15.79 23.24 -17.74
C HIS A 500 -16.24 22.34 -16.58
N ALA A 501 -17.36 21.63 -16.78
CA ALA A 501 -17.97 20.71 -15.80
C ALA A 501 -18.76 19.60 -16.49
N ILE A 502 -18.88 18.44 -15.84
CA ILE A 502 -19.93 17.45 -16.14
C ILE A 502 -20.77 17.35 -14.88
N ARG A 503 -22.03 17.77 -14.94
CA ARG A 503 -22.93 17.86 -13.79
C ARG A 503 -23.66 16.55 -13.54
N ARG A 504 -24.15 16.36 -12.31
CA ARG A 504 -25.09 15.27 -11.99
C ARG A 504 -26.34 15.41 -12.87
N ASP A 505 -26.74 14.33 -13.52
CA ASP A 505 -28.01 14.25 -14.22
C ASP A 505 -29.08 13.67 -13.27
N LYS A 506 -30.07 14.50 -12.96
CA LYS A 506 -31.17 14.17 -12.04
C LYS A 506 -32.48 13.81 -12.76
N ARG A 507 -32.48 13.75 -14.09
CA ARG A 507 -33.65 13.30 -14.87
C ARG A 507 -33.95 11.84 -14.59
N ALA A 508 -35.23 11.46 -14.69
CA ALA A 508 -35.60 10.05 -14.68
C ALA A 508 -35.15 9.39 -15.99
N ASP A 509 -34.96 8.07 -15.99
CA ASP A 509 -34.40 7.36 -17.16
C ASP A 509 -35.31 7.44 -18.39
N ARG A 510 -36.63 7.58 -18.20
CA ARG A 510 -37.60 7.84 -19.27
C ARG A 510 -37.40 9.19 -19.99
N ASP A 511 -36.72 10.14 -19.34
CA ASP A 511 -36.46 11.50 -19.87
C ASP A 511 -35.01 11.61 -20.45
N LYS A 512 -34.37 10.46 -20.70
CA LYS A 512 -33.00 10.32 -21.26
C LYS A 512 -33.04 9.57 -22.57
N SER A 513 -32.15 9.94 -23.49
CA SER A 513 -31.97 9.26 -24.77
C SER A 513 -31.29 7.90 -24.61
N ALA A 514 -31.40 7.04 -25.62
CA ALA A 514 -30.70 5.75 -25.66
C ALA A 514 -29.17 5.89 -25.54
N ALA A 515 -28.59 6.96 -26.07
CA ALA A 515 -27.15 7.26 -25.94
C ALA A 515 -26.75 7.60 -24.50
N GLU A 516 -27.61 8.29 -23.74
CA GLU A 516 -27.37 8.64 -22.33
C GLU A 516 -27.59 7.45 -21.38
N LEU A 517 -28.37 6.45 -21.80
CA LEU A 517 -28.63 5.20 -21.05
C LEU A 517 -27.66 4.06 -21.41
N ALA A 518 -26.90 4.19 -22.50
CA ALA A 518 -25.95 3.17 -22.97
C ALA A 518 -24.96 2.75 -21.86
N TYR A 519 -24.47 1.50 -21.93
CA TYR A 519 -23.54 0.94 -20.92
C TYR A 519 -24.08 1.00 -19.47
N SER A 520 -25.41 0.98 -19.30
CA SER A 520 -26.09 1.16 -17.99
C SER A 520 -25.83 2.54 -17.37
N GLY A 521 -25.74 3.58 -18.19
CA GLY A 521 -25.44 4.95 -17.75
C GLY A 521 -23.98 5.21 -17.37
N ARG A 522 -23.10 4.20 -17.42
CA ARG A 522 -21.67 4.30 -17.10
C ARG A 522 -20.88 5.00 -18.21
N ARG A 523 -19.88 5.81 -17.85
CA ARG A 523 -18.99 6.51 -18.80
C ARG A 523 -17.54 6.50 -18.32
N ILE A 524 -16.61 6.14 -19.20
CA ILE A 524 -15.17 6.31 -19.03
C ILE A 524 -14.74 7.54 -19.84
N SER A 525 -13.89 8.37 -19.24
CA SER A 525 -13.34 9.57 -19.84
C SER A 525 -11.82 9.56 -19.73
N LEU A 526 -11.13 9.76 -20.85
CA LEU A 526 -9.67 9.80 -20.90
C LEU A 526 -9.26 11.23 -21.26
N THR A 527 -8.77 12.01 -20.28
CA THR A 527 -8.20 13.34 -20.52
C THR A 527 -6.71 13.21 -20.75
N PHE A 528 -6.32 13.10 -22.02
CA PHE A 528 -4.93 13.09 -22.44
C PHE A 528 -4.35 14.51 -22.45
N ARG A 529 -3.06 14.61 -22.10
CA ARG A 529 -2.28 15.85 -22.09
C ARG A 529 -0.87 15.59 -22.64
N HIS A 530 -0.29 16.62 -23.25
CA HIS A 530 1.15 16.67 -23.51
C HIS A 530 1.80 17.43 -22.34
N ILE A 531 2.56 16.71 -21.52
CA ILE A 531 3.20 17.21 -20.31
C ILE A 531 4.68 17.48 -20.58
N GLY A 532 5.15 18.65 -20.18
CA GLY A 532 6.52 19.11 -20.37
C GLY A 532 7.35 19.15 -19.08
N THR A 533 6.84 18.62 -17.97
CA THR A 533 7.52 18.52 -16.67
C THR A 533 7.68 17.04 -16.29
N PHE A 534 8.83 16.66 -15.75
CA PHE A 534 9.26 15.29 -15.57
C PHE A 534 9.90 15.05 -14.20
N LEU A 535 9.78 13.81 -13.74
CA LEU A 535 10.43 13.25 -12.55
C LEU A 535 11.38 12.13 -12.96
N ASP A 536 12.38 11.85 -12.12
CA ASP A 536 13.17 10.62 -12.19
C ASP A 536 12.40 9.42 -11.63
N ARG A 537 12.97 8.22 -11.81
CA ARG A 537 12.37 6.94 -11.37
C ARG A 537 11.98 6.93 -9.90
N ASP A 538 12.80 7.55 -9.05
CA ASP A 538 12.71 7.47 -7.59
C ASP A 538 11.99 8.71 -7.00
N GLU A 539 11.41 9.57 -7.85
CA GLU A 539 10.71 10.82 -7.48
C GLU A 539 11.54 11.72 -6.55
N THR A 540 12.84 11.89 -6.86
CA THR A 540 13.79 12.67 -6.06
C THR A 540 14.08 14.05 -6.67
N ILE A 541 14.04 14.18 -8.00
CA ILE A 541 14.36 15.39 -8.75
C ILE A 541 13.27 15.71 -9.79
N ILE A 542 13.10 17.00 -10.08
CA ILE A 542 12.11 17.51 -11.02
C ILE A 542 12.74 18.46 -12.03
N TRP A 543 12.31 18.37 -13.28
CA TRP A 543 12.73 19.28 -14.36
C TRP A 543 11.67 19.48 -15.43
N GLY A 544 11.90 20.44 -16.33
CA GLY A 544 11.06 20.73 -17.49
C GLY A 544 10.32 22.06 -17.40
N GLN A 545 9.23 22.21 -18.16
CA GLN A 545 8.52 23.47 -18.36
C GLN A 545 8.08 24.11 -17.03
N GLY A 546 7.40 23.34 -16.19
CA GLY A 546 6.84 23.80 -14.92
C GLY A 546 7.80 23.72 -13.73
N ALA A 547 8.99 23.14 -13.88
CA ALA A 547 10.03 23.10 -12.85
C ALA A 547 10.93 24.34 -12.92
N THR A 548 11.77 24.62 -11.92
CA THR A 548 12.75 25.71 -12.03
C THR A 548 13.88 25.32 -12.99
N GLY A 549 14.40 24.10 -12.85
CA GLY A 549 15.29 23.43 -13.80
C GLY A 549 14.56 23.05 -15.08
N LYS A 550 14.99 23.57 -16.25
CA LYS A 550 14.27 23.33 -17.52
C LYS A 550 14.72 22.07 -18.28
N THR A 551 15.86 21.51 -17.90
CA THR A 551 16.47 20.29 -18.47
C THR A 551 16.91 19.36 -17.34
N ARG A 552 17.13 18.07 -17.64
CA ARG A 552 17.57 17.08 -16.64
C ARG A 552 18.92 17.44 -16.01
N ASP A 553 19.86 17.98 -16.79
CA ASP A 553 21.17 18.46 -16.30
C ASP A 553 21.05 19.64 -15.33
N THR A 554 19.91 20.33 -15.36
CA THR A 554 19.55 21.44 -14.46
C THR A 554 18.46 21.05 -13.45
N ALA A 555 18.14 19.76 -13.30
CA ALA A 555 17.08 19.29 -12.42
C ALA A 555 17.37 19.68 -10.95
N HIS A 556 16.30 19.93 -10.19
CA HIS A 556 16.39 20.33 -8.79
C HIS A 556 15.72 19.27 -7.90
N PRO A 557 16.19 19.07 -6.65
CA PRO A 557 15.52 18.19 -5.69
C PRO A 557 14.08 18.62 -5.42
N ILE A 558 13.19 17.65 -5.26
CA ILE A 558 11.76 17.91 -5.04
C ILE A 558 11.49 18.55 -3.68
N SER A 559 10.65 19.58 -3.70
CA SER A 559 10.10 20.26 -2.52
C SER A 559 8.73 19.67 -2.17
N ASN A 560 8.52 19.24 -0.92
CA ASN A 560 7.27 18.62 -0.48
C ASN A 560 6.72 19.27 0.79
N GLY A 561 5.40 19.47 0.82
CA GLY A 561 4.66 20.04 1.95
C GLY A 561 4.50 21.57 1.91
N GLN A 562 4.08 22.14 3.04
CA GLN A 562 3.72 23.56 3.15
C GLN A 562 4.96 24.47 3.21
N SER A 563 5.58 24.69 2.05
CA SER A 563 6.67 25.64 1.87
C SER A 563 6.15 27.00 1.36
N SER A 564 6.97 28.04 1.47
CA SER A 564 6.65 29.36 0.86
C SER A 564 6.54 29.31 -0.67
N GLU A 565 7.11 28.29 -1.29
CA GLU A 565 6.98 27.99 -2.72
C GLU A 565 5.64 27.30 -3.02
N ALA A 566 5.21 26.33 -2.19
CA ALA A 566 3.91 25.69 -2.31
C ALA A 566 2.77 26.71 -2.17
N VAL A 567 2.90 27.68 -1.25
CA VAL A 567 1.95 28.80 -1.13
C VAL A 567 1.87 29.63 -2.43
N LYS A 568 3.02 29.94 -3.07
CA LYS A 568 3.05 30.66 -4.34
C LYS A 568 2.46 29.85 -5.49
N MET A 569 2.70 28.54 -5.54
CA MET A 569 2.08 27.63 -6.50
C MET A 569 0.56 27.62 -6.34
N ILE A 570 0.03 27.49 -5.12
CA ILE A 570 -1.41 27.56 -4.83
C ILE A 570 -1.99 28.92 -5.23
N GLN A 571 -1.31 30.02 -4.91
CA GLN A 571 -1.72 31.36 -5.32
C GLN A 571 -1.82 31.47 -6.84
N ALA A 572 -0.80 31.00 -7.58
CA ALA A 572 -0.80 31.02 -9.04
C ALA A 572 -1.87 30.10 -9.65
N PHE A 573 -2.13 28.91 -9.08
CA PHE A 573 -3.31 28.09 -9.42
C PHE A 573 -4.64 28.79 -9.13
N GLY A 574 -4.69 29.58 -8.05
CA GLY A 574 -5.82 30.43 -7.69
C GLY A 574 -6.07 31.52 -8.72
N THR A 575 -5.05 32.30 -9.08
CA THR A 575 -5.10 33.34 -10.10
C THR A 575 -5.54 32.79 -11.44
N GLU A 576 -4.95 31.67 -11.92
CA GLU A 576 -5.35 31.03 -13.17
C GLU A 576 -6.82 30.61 -13.19
N ASN A 577 -7.43 30.26 -12.05
CA ASN A 577 -8.86 29.91 -11.99
C ASN A 577 -9.80 31.12 -12.09
N HIS A 578 -9.35 32.31 -11.69
CA HIS A 578 -10.18 33.53 -11.64
C HIS A 578 -9.94 34.45 -12.83
N ALA A 579 -8.67 34.68 -13.18
CA ALA A 579 -8.29 35.50 -14.32
C ALA A 579 -8.80 34.91 -15.64
N SER A 580 -9.37 35.76 -16.49
CA SER A 580 -9.75 35.40 -17.86
C SER A 580 -8.56 35.54 -18.83
N ASP A 581 -7.64 36.46 -18.57
CA ASP A 581 -6.42 36.68 -19.32
C ASP A 581 -5.21 36.44 -18.41
N PHE A 582 -4.83 35.18 -18.25
CA PHE A 582 -3.79 34.74 -17.30
C PHE A 582 -2.38 34.88 -17.88
N ASP A 583 -1.53 35.69 -17.26
CA ASP A 583 -0.11 35.78 -17.64
C ASP A 583 0.68 34.56 -17.12
N TRP A 584 0.72 33.52 -17.95
CA TRP A 584 1.50 32.31 -17.72
C TRP A 584 2.99 32.64 -17.45
N SER A 585 3.57 33.64 -18.11
CA SER A 585 5.00 33.94 -17.97
C SER A 585 5.32 34.58 -16.62
N ALA A 586 4.48 35.50 -16.15
CA ALA A 586 4.62 36.11 -14.83
C ALA A 586 4.38 35.11 -13.68
N HIS A 587 3.39 34.22 -13.81
CA HIS A 587 2.98 33.31 -12.74
C HIS A 587 3.68 31.95 -12.75
N TYR A 588 3.91 31.36 -13.92
CA TYR A 588 4.49 30.02 -14.09
C TYR A 588 5.86 30.00 -14.79
N GLY A 589 6.31 31.11 -15.40
CA GLY A 589 7.55 31.15 -16.19
C GLY A 589 8.80 30.69 -15.44
N ARG A 590 8.94 31.11 -14.17
CA ARG A 590 10.03 30.67 -13.29
C ARG A 590 9.96 29.17 -12.98
N GLY A 591 8.77 28.57 -12.98
CA GLY A 591 8.51 27.22 -12.51
C GLY A 591 8.57 27.09 -10.98
N PHE A 592 8.32 25.86 -10.52
CA PHE A 592 8.30 25.47 -9.11
C PHE A 592 8.83 24.03 -9.00
N ASP A 593 9.57 23.72 -7.95
CA ASP A 593 10.08 22.37 -7.69
C ASP A 593 9.22 21.61 -6.67
N VAL A 594 8.05 22.18 -6.33
CA VAL A 594 7.06 21.54 -5.46
C VAL A 594 6.32 20.43 -6.19
N LEU A 595 6.28 19.22 -5.62
CA LEU A 595 5.49 18.09 -6.12
C LEU A 595 4.18 17.94 -5.36
N HIS A 596 4.23 17.86 -4.02
CA HIS A 596 3.05 17.72 -3.17
C HIS A 596 2.85 18.93 -2.27
N ILE A 597 1.64 19.49 -2.32
CA ILE A 597 1.23 20.67 -1.52
C ILE A 597 1.07 20.29 -0.03
N SER A 598 0.60 19.08 0.24
CA SER A 598 0.60 18.49 1.59
C SER A 598 1.75 17.48 1.69
N ASN A 599 2.39 17.43 2.84
CA ASN A 599 3.23 16.28 3.24
C ASN A 599 2.61 15.65 4.48
N SER A 600 1.32 15.34 4.40
CA SER A 600 0.59 14.61 5.44
C SER A 600 0.80 13.11 5.25
N PRO A 601 1.00 12.33 6.33
CA PRO A 601 0.96 10.87 6.23
C PRO A 601 -0.35 10.38 5.60
N ARG A 602 -0.33 9.21 4.96
CA ARG A 602 -1.52 8.59 4.37
C ARG A 602 -1.97 7.40 5.19
N PHE A 603 -3.25 7.34 5.53
CA PHE A 603 -3.87 6.15 6.12
C PHE A 603 -4.84 5.52 5.12
N PHE A 604 -4.57 4.27 4.74
CA PHE A 604 -5.39 3.46 3.86
C PHE A 604 -6.21 2.50 4.70
N ALA A 605 -7.49 2.81 4.87
CA ALA A 605 -8.41 2.07 5.72
C ALA A 605 -8.78 0.69 5.13
N SER A 606 -9.02 -0.28 6.02
CA SER A 606 -9.52 -1.62 5.69
C SER A 606 -11.04 -1.66 5.54
N ALA A 607 -11.60 -2.81 5.18
CA ALA A 607 -13.04 -3.06 5.22
C ALA A 607 -13.61 -3.25 6.65
N ASP A 608 -12.78 -3.50 7.68
CA ASP A 608 -13.25 -3.68 9.06
C ASP A 608 -13.26 -2.33 9.81
N PRO A 609 -14.44 -1.77 10.13
CA PRO A 609 -14.53 -0.47 10.78
C PRO A 609 -13.88 -0.46 12.15
N LEU A 610 -13.85 -1.59 12.88
CA LEU A 610 -13.24 -1.66 14.19
C LEU A 610 -11.72 -1.54 14.13
N VAL A 611 -11.09 -2.12 13.09
CA VAL A 611 -9.64 -1.98 12.85
C VAL A 611 -9.30 -0.53 12.49
N ASN A 612 -10.13 0.10 11.66
CA ASN A 612 -9.95 1.49 11.27
C ASN A 612 -10.10 2.45 12.46
N MET A 613 -11.03 2.16 13.37
CA MET A 613 -11.30 2.94 14.58
C MET A 613 -10.09 2.97 15.52
N ARG A 614 -9.45 1.82 15.78
CA ARG A 614 -8.24 1.73 16.62
C ARG A 614 -7.13 2.69 16.16
N ILE A 615 -6.82 2.65 14.86
CA ILE A 615 -5.78 3.49 14.27
C ILE A 615 -6.23 4.96 14.17
N THR A 616 -7.50 5.23 13.87
CA THR A 616 -8.01 6.61 13.77
C THR A 616 -7.96 7.33 15.12
N LEU A 617 -8.28 6.63 16.22
CA LEU A 617 -8.16 7.16 17.59
C LEU A 617 -6.69 7.47 17.94
N MET A 618 -5.78 6.58 17.57
CA MET A 618 -4.35 6.74 17.82
C MET A 618 -3.74 7.90 17.03
N LEU A 619 -4.16 8.08 15.77
CA LEU A 619 -3.81 9.25 14.95
C LEU A 619 -4.38 10.55 15.52
N ALA A 620 -5.60 10.50 16.09
CA ALA A 620 -6.24 11.65 16.72
C ALA A 620 -5.54 12.07 18.03
N GLU A 621 -5.22 11.13 18.93
CA GLU A 621 -4.48 11.41 20.17
C GLU A 621 -3.11 12.03 19.89
N TYR A 622 -2.38 11.50 18.91
CA TYR A 622 -1.05 12.00 18.56
C TYR A 622 -1.09 13.26 17.67
N GLY A 623 -2.27 13.83 17.40
CA GLY A 623 -2.44 15.05 16.60
C GLY A 623 -2.05 14.91 15.13
N ILE A 624 -1.94 13.68 14.61
CA ILE A 624 -1.43 13.38 13.28
C ILE A 624 -2.53 13.64 12.24
N LYS A 625 -2.40 14.75 11.50
CA LYS A 625 -3.23 15.03 10.33
C LYS A 625 -2.82 14.14 9.16
N TYR A 626 -3.73 13.31 8.68
CA TYR A 626 -3.47 12.33 7.62
C TYR A 626 -4.43 12.48 6.43
N ALA A 627 -3.97 12.10 5.24
CA ALA A 627 -4.80 11.93 4.06
C ALA A 627 -5.42 10.53 4.02
N LYS A 628 -6.70 10.40 3.68
CA LYS A 628 -7.37 9.11 3.51
C LYS A 628 -7.03 8.51 2.15
N GLY A 629 -6.28 7.41 2.15
CA GLY A 629 -6.00 6.60 0.97
C GLY A 629 -7.10 5.57 0.74
N SER A 630 -7.43 5.30 -0.52
CA SER A 630 -8.27 4.16 -0.90
C SER A 630 -7.38 2.98 -1.26
N MET A 631 -7.53 1.85 -0.57
CA MET A 631 -7.17 0.58 -1.19
C MET A 631 -8.16 0.35 -2.34
N ALA A 632 -7.67 -0.19 -3.47
CA ALA A 632 -8.59 -0.83 -4.39
C ALA A 632 -9.13 -2.07 -3.65
N SER A 633 -10.44 -2.10 -3.40
CA SER A 633 -11.14 -3.38 -3.31
C SER A 633 -11.02 -3.99 -4.69
N GLY A 634 -9.95 -4.76 -4.91
CA GLY A 634 -9.82 -5.55 -6.11
C GLY A 634 -11.11 -6.34 -6.27
N SER A 635 -11.72 -6.28 -7.44
CA SER A 635 -12.64 -7.35 -7.82
C SER A 635 -11.83 -8.61 -7.64
N GLU A 636 -12.22 -9.45 -6.70
CA GLU A 636 -11.84 -10.84 -6.77
C GLU A 636 -12.19 -11.30 -8.18
N SER A 637 -11.23 -11.92 -8.85
CA SER A 637 -11.54 -12.67 -10.05
C SER A 637 -12.61 -13.68 -9.64
N HIS A 638 -13.81 -13.56 -10.20
CA HIS A 638 -14.82 -14.62 -10.14
C HIS A 638 -14.33 -15.84 -10.94
N ASN A 639 -13.31 -16.51 -10.42
CA ASN A 639 -13.15 -17.93 -10.56
C ASN A 639 -14.10 -18.55 -9.55
N GLU A 640 -15.11 -19.27 -10.01
CA GLU A 640 -16.18 -19.88 -9.20
C GLU A 640 -15.69 -21.09 -8.39
N ASN A 641 -14.55 -20.96 -7.70
CA ASN A 641 -13.88 -22.07 -7.01
C ASN A 641 -13.08 -21.60 -5.78
N GLN A 642 -13.70 -20.77 -4.92
CA GLN A 642 -13.17 -20.46 -3.59
C GLN A 642 -14.19 -20.72 -2.50
N ASN A 643 -13.95 -21.78 -1.73
CA ASN A 643 -14.67 -22.13 -0.50
C ASN A 643 -13.86 -21.78 0.77
N ASN A 644 -12.81 -20.96 0.64
CA ASN A 644 -11.98 -20.52 1.75
C ASN A 644 -12.25 -19.03 2.07
N PRO A 645 -12.65 -18.69 3.30
CA PRO A 645 -12.73 -17.28 3.72
C PRO A 645 -11.33 -16.66 3.76
N PRO A 646 -11.19 -15.34 3.50
CA PRO A 646 -9.90 -14.66 3.53
C PRO A 646 -9.28 -14.73 4.93
N ALA A 647 -7.97 -14.95 5.00
CA ALA A 647 -7.26 -15.11 6.26
C ALA A 647 -7.43 -13.86 7.15
N LEU A 648 -7.84 -14.09 8.41
CA LEU A 648 -8.13 -13.04 9.41
C LEU A 648 -6.99 -12.02 9.60
N TRP A 649 -5.76 -12.37 9.21
CA TRP A 649 -4.50 -11.66 9.44
C TRP A 649 -4.08 -10.78 8.24
N SER A 650 -4.70 -10.95 7.06
CA SER A 650 -4.33 -10.24 5.83
C SER A 650 -5.38 -9.21 5.42
N LEU A 651 -5.76 -8.30 6.34
CA LEU A 651 -6.57 -7.14 5.96
C LEU A 651 -5.75 -6.17 5.11
N PRO A 652 -6.27 -5.67 3.97
CA PRO A 652 -5.61 -4.63 3.19
C PRO A 652 -5.69 -3.29 3.94
N ILE A 653 -4.72 -3.05 4.80
CA ILE A 653 -4.55 -1.82 5.57
C ILE A 653 -3.09 -1.38 5.53
N LYS A 654 -2.83 -0.09 5.34
CA LYS A 654 -1.47 0.47 5.38
C LYS A 654 -1.45 1.92 5.85
N PHE A 655 -0.32 2.30 6.44
CA PHE A 655 0.05 3.68 6.72
C PHE A 655 1.29 4.01 5.88
N ILE A 656 1.35 5.21 5.30
CA ILE A 656 2.55 5.75 4.64
C ILE A 656 2.92 7.01 5.40
N ASP A 657 4.07 7.02 6.05
CA ASP A 657 4.51 8.17 6.81
C ASP A 657 5.04 9.30 5.89
N ASN A 658 5.18 10.50 6.45
CA ASN A 658 5.62 11.70 5.73
C ASN A 658 7.12 11.98 5.84
N ASP A 659 7.90 11.01 6.32
CA ASP A 659 9.35 11.05 6.37
C ASP A 659 9.97 11.04 4.96
N ALA A 660 11.28 11.30 4.88
CA ALA A 660 11.99 11.41 3.62
C ALA A 660 11.98 10.11 2.79
N ALA A 661 11.83 8.94 3.41
CA ALA A 661 11.76 7.65 2.72
C ALA A 661 10.32 7.17 2.47
N LYS A 662 9.29 7.96 2.83
CA LYS A 662 7.86 7.62 2.71
C LYS A 662 7.55 6.24 3.30
N SER A 663 7.98 6.02 4.53
CA SER A 663 7.97 4.72 5.21
C SER A 663 6.58 4.06 5.17
N VAL A 664 6.47 2.90 4.53
CA VAL A 664 5.20 2.17 4.37
C VAL A 664 5.08 1.07 5.42
N VAL A 665 4.02 1.11 6.21
CA VAL A 665 3.71 0.14 7.26
C VAL A 665 2.42 -0.59 6.92
N HIS A 666 2.47 -1.92 6.85
CA HIS A 666 1.35 -2.79 6.50
C HIS A 666 0.83 -3.58 7.71
N GLY A 667 -0.49 -3.73 7.82
CA GLY A 667 -1.12 -4.46 8.93
C GLY A 667 -1.35 -3.57 10.16
N ASP A 668 -2.45 -3.80 10.86
CA ASP A 668 -2.95 -2.90 11.90
C ASP A 668 -2.04 -2.86 13.14
N MET A 669 -1.57 -4.03 13.62
CA MET A 669 -0.68 -4.12 14.76
C MET A 669 0.66 -3.41 14.50
N ALA A 670 1.22 -3.58 13.29
CA ALA A 670 2.45 -2.91 12.89
C ALA A 670 2.26 -1.39 12.79
N ILE A 671 1.13 -0.91 12.24
CA ILE A 671 0.79 0.51 12.22
C ILE A 671 0.69 1.06 13.66
N MET A 672 0.02 0.36 14.58
CA MET A 672 -0.08 0.80 15.98
C MET A 672 1.28 0.87 16.67
N LEU A 673 2.12 -0.16 16.53
CA LEU A 673 3.48 -0.17 17.10
C LEU A 673 4.37 0.93 16.49
N TYR A 674 4.29 1.15 15.17
CA TYR A 674 4.98 2.23 14.48
C TYR A 674 4.55 3.60 15.00
N LEU A 675 3.23 3.86 15.04
CA LEU A 675 2.69 5.13 15.54
C LEU A 675 3.10 5.38 16.99
N TYR A 676 3.02 4.37 17.85
CA TYR A 676 3.48 4.48 19.24
C TYR A 676 4.99 4.80 19.33
N SER A 677 5.83 4.07 18.58
CA SER A 677 7.28 4.28 18.61
C SER A 677 7.72 5.61 17.99
N ARG A 678 6.98 6.14 17.01
CA ARG A 678 7.31 7.33 16.24
C ARG A 678 6.74 8.61 16.86
N TYR A 679 5.52 8.54 17.39
CA TYR A 679 4.69 9.68 17.80
C TYR A 679 4.16 9.61 19.24
N GLY A 680 4.36 8.50 19.95
CA GLY A 680 3.80 8.28 21.29
C GLY A 680 4.42 9.11 22.44
N PRO A 681 3.85 9.00 23.66
CA PRO A 681 4.22 9.86 24.79
C PRO A 681 5.64 9.59 25.28
N GLY A 682 6.50 10.63 25.26
CA GLY A 682 7.92 10.55 25.61
C GLY A 682 8.85 11.33 24.67
N ARG A 683 8.34 11.84 23.54
CA ARG A 683 9.08 12.69 22.59
C ARG A 683 8.49 14.10 22.46
N VAL A 684 8.48 14.87 23.55
CA VAL A 684 8.44 16.33 23.40
C VAL A 684 9.79 16.77 22.83
N THR A 685 9.78 17.57 21.76
CA THR A 685 10.97 18.04 21.04
C THR A 685 11.69 19.16 21.80
N GLY A 686 12.10 18.87 23.04
CA GLY A 686 12.83 19.79 23.90
C GLY A 686 13.26 19.14 25.21
N SER A 687 14.57 18.92 25.37
CA SER A 687 15.28 18.83 26.66
C SER A 687 14.57 18.07 27.80
N GLY A 688 14.18 16.81 27.59
CA GLY A 688 13.56 16.02 28.66
C GLY A 688 12.90 14.72 28.24
N ALA A 689 13.60 13.85 27.50
CA ALA A 689 13.08 12.51 27.22
C ALA A 689 13.20 11.64 28.48
N THR A 690 12.10 11.46 29.21
CA THR A 690 12.02 10.52 30.32
C THR A 690 12.05 9.08 29.81
N THR A 691 13.14 8.36 30.06
CA THR A 691 13.22 6.92 29.80
C THR A 691 12.18 6.20 30.66
N ARG A 692 11.18 5.58 30.03
CA ARG A 692 10.15 4.80 30.74
C ARG A 692 10.81 3.67 31.54
N ASN A 693 10.33 3.44 32.75
CA ASN A 693 10.77 2.35 33.60
C ASN A 693 10.49 0.99 32.91
N PRO A 694 11.44 0.04 32.89
CA PRO A 694 11.20 -1.32 32.36
C PRO A 694 9.92 -2.00 32.88
N SER A 695 9.51 -1.75 34.14
CA SER A 695 8.25 -2.31 34.67
C SER A 695 7.00 -1.79 33.96
N ASP A 696 6.98 -0.50 33.58
CA ASP A 696 5.84 0.11 32.90
C ASP A 696 5.79 -0.29 31.43
N LEU A 697 6.95 -0.43 30.77
CA LEU A 697 7.04 -1.02 29.43
C LEU A 697 6.58 -2.48 29.41
N ALA A 698 6.99 -3.29 30.40
CA ALA A 698 6.55 -4.68 30.52
C ALA A 698 5.04 -4.78 30.73
N ARG A 699 4.45 -3.94 31.60
CA ARG A 699 2.99 -3.85 31.79
C ARG A 699 2.29 -3.44 30.51
N LEU A 700 2.76 -2.39 29.84
CA LEU A 700 2.19 -1.85 28.60
C LEU A 700 2.10 -2.90 27.49
N PHE A 701 3.22 -3.56 27.16
CA PHE A 701 3.22 -4.56 26.08
C PHE A 701 2.47 -5.84 26.47
N SER A 702 2.52 -6.26 27.73
CA SER A 702 1.75 -7.41 28.22
C SER A 702 0.24 -7.17 28.18
N GLN A 703 -0.22 -5.96 28.51
CA GLN A 703 -1.63 -5.58 28.35
C GLN A 703 -2.00 -5.39 26.87
N PHE A 704 -1.14 -4.81 26.04
CA PHE A 704 -1.41 -4.65 24.60
C PHE A 704 -1.63 -6.01 23.91
N GLN A 705 -0.78 -7.00 24.20
CA GLN A 705 -0.93 -8.37 23.71
C GLN A 705 -2.26 -9.01 24.18
N GLN A 706 -2.66 -8.81 25.44
CA GLN A 706 -3.95 -9.27 25.94
C GLN A 706 -5.12 -8.53 25.28
N GLY A 707 -4.96 -7.23 24.95
CA GLY A 707 -5.97 -6.43 24.27
C GLY A 707 -6.21 -6.96 22.86
N MET A 708 -5.14 -7.30 22.15
CA MET A 708 -5.21 -7.95 20.84
C MET A 708 -5.92 -9.32 20.91
N ASN A 709 -5.77 -10.07 22.00
CA ASN A 709 -6.53 -11.31 22.22
C ASN A 709 -8.05 -11.04 22.35
N LEU A 710 -8.45 -10.09 23.21
CA LEU A 710 -9.85 -9.68 23.36
C LEU A 710 -10.45 -9.21 22.02
N PHE A 711 -9.71 -8.37 21.28
CA PHE A 711 -10.09 -7.91 19.94
C PHE A 711 -10.31 -9.07 18.96
N ASN A 712 -9.40 -10.05 18.93
CA ASN A 712 -9.50 -11.21 18.04
C ASN A 712 -10.69 -12.12 18.40
N ILE A 713 -10.91 -12.40 19.69
CA ILE A 713 -12.08 -13.15 20.17
C ILE A 713 -13.37 -12.45 19.76
N TRP A 714 -13.45 -11.13 19.96
CA TRP A 714 -14.61 -10.34 19.55
C TRP A 714 -14.83 -10.37 18.03
N ARG A 715 -13.76 -10.27 17.24
CA ARG A 715 -13.82 -10.27 15.78
C ARG A 715 -14.26 -11.62 15.22
N GLN A 716 -13.82 -12.74 15.79
CA GLN A 716 -14.34 -14.08 15.46
C GLN A 716 -15.84 -14.20 15.76
N LEU A 717 -16.29 -13.78 16.95
CA LEU A 717 -17.71 -13.74 17.36
C LEU A 717 -18.59 -12.80 16.51
N ARG A 718 -17.99 -11.91 15.70
CA ARG A 718 -18.69 -11.10 14.68
C ARG A 718 -18.78 -11.82 13.32
N CYS A 719 -17.80 -12.67 12.98
CA CYS A 719 -17.72 -13.35 11.68
C CYS A 719 -18.55 -14.64 11.61
N ASP A 720 -18.59 -15.44 12.67
CA ASP A 720 -19.13 -16.82 12.62
C ASP A 720 -20.65 -16.91 12.38
N GLY A 721 -21.39 -15.80 12.47
CA GLY A 721 -22.85 -15.73 12.22
C GLY A 721 -23.74 -16.53 13.19
N SER A 722 -23.15 -17.38 14.03
CA SER A 722 -23.82 -18.35 14.89
C SER A 722 -24.37 -17.72 16.17
N THR A 723 -25.27 -16.74 16.05
CA THR A 723 -26.13 -16.31 17.17
C THR A 723 -27.24 -17.35 17.43
N GLY A 724 -26.84 -18.60 17.65
CA GLY A 724 -27.70 -19.75 17.96
C GLY A 724 -28.02 -19.90 19.45
N THR A 725 -27.61 -18.96 20.31
CA THR A 725 -27.88 -18.97 21.75
C THR A 725 -28.58 -17.69 22.18
N ARG A 726 -29.84 -17.86 22.61
CA ARG A 726 -30.74 -16.97 23.38
C ARG A 726 -30.43 -15.46 23.31
N ALA A 727 -31.34 -14.71 22.69
CA ALA A 727 -31.32 -13.26 22.59
C ALA A 727 -30.90 -12.55 23.90
N GLY A 728 -29.87 -11.71 23.81
CA GLY A 728 -29.52 -10.72 24.85
C GLY A 728 -28.43 -11.09 25.86
N ALA A 729 -27.69 -12.19 25.71
CA ALA A 729 -26.59 -12.55 26.65
C ALA A 729 -25.20 -12.54 25.98
N LEU A 730 -24.17 -12.10 26.72
CA LEU A 730 -22.77 -12.23 26.28
C LEU A 730 -22.32 -13.71 26.26
N PRO A 731 -21.51 -14.12 25.26
CA PRO A 731 -20.80 -15.39 25.29
C PRO A 731 -19.93 -15.54 26.54
N VAL A 732 -19.85 -16.75 27.10
CA VAL A 732 -19.10 -17.03 28.35
C VAL A 732 -17.63 -16.69 28.21
N THR A 733 -17.02 -17.01 27.07
CA THR A 733 -15.62 -16.68 26.74
C THR A 733 -15.37 -15.16 26.77
N LEU A 734 -16.25 -14.38 26.13
CA LEU A 734 -16.16 -12.93 26.12
C LEU A 734 -16.32 -12.35 27.54
N LYS A 735 -17.28 -12.88 28.33
CA LYS A 735 -17.47 -12.47 29.72
C LYS A 735 -16.26 -12.77 30.60
N GLN A 736 -15.58 -13.89 30.39
CA GLN A 736 -14.36 -14.26 31.12
C GLN A 736 -13.21 -13.30 30.81
N GLU A 737 -12.97 -12.97 29.55
CA GLU A 737 -11.93 -11.99 29.18
C GLU A 737 -12.25 -10.58 29.69
N LEU A 738 -13.50 -10.13 29.60
CA LEU A 738 -13.91 -8.82 30.15
C LEU A 738 -13.73 -8.72 31.68
N ALA A 739 -13.88 -9.83 32.43
CA ALA A 739 -13.62 -9.86 33.87
C ALA A 739 -12.12 -9.71 34.20
N VAL A 740 -11.21 -10.14 33.32
CA VAL A 740 -9.76 -9.86 33.48
C VAL A 740 -9.50 -8.36 33.33
N TRP A 741 -10.12 -7.70 32.34
CA TRP A 741 -9.99 -6.25 32.15
C TRP A 741 -10.57 -5.42 33.29
N ASP A 742 -11.73 -5.82 33.82
CA ASP A 742 -12.30 -5.18 35.02
C ASP A 742 -11.35 -5.28 36.22
N SER A 743 -10.68 -6.43 36.41
CA SER A 743 -9.71 -6.58 37.52
C SER A 743 -8.53 -5.61 37.43
N TYR A 744 -7.98 -5.36 36.23
CA TYR A 744 -6.91 -4.37 36.04
C TYR A 744 -7.38 -2.95 36.38
N VAL A 745 -8.55 -2.54 35.88
CA VAL A 745 -9.11 -1.20 36.17
C VAL A 745 -9.45 -1.04 37.66
N VAL A 746 -10.01 -2.08 38.30
CA VAL A 746 -10.32 -2.06 39.73
C VAL A 746 -9.06 -1.95 40.58
N ASP A 747 -7.95 -2.56 40.18
CA ASP A 747 -6.68 -2.45 40.90
C ASP A 747 -6.01 -1.08 40.69
N ASP A 748 -6.06 -0.48 39.50
CA ASP A 748 -5.58 0.91 39.30
C ASP A 748 -6.47 1.94 40.03
N LEU A 749 -7.79 1.74 40.08
CA LEU A 749 -8.72 2.60 40.85
C LEU A 749 -8.47 2.56 42.37
N LYS A 750 -8.02 1.43 42.94
CA LYS A 750 -7.59 1.36 44.35
C LYS A 750 -6.33 2.16 44.63
N ASN A 751 -5.52 2.42 43.60
CA ASN A 751 -4.26 3.17 43.69
C ASN A 751 -4.45 4.67 43.35
N GLU A 752 -5.69 5.18 43.37
CA GLU A 752 -6.06 6.57 43.05
C GLU A 752 -5.62 7.06 41.66
N ARG A 753 -5.39 6.13 40.71
CA ARG A 753 -4.92 6.48 39.36
C ARG A 753 -6.03 6.99 38.45
N VAL A 754 -5.61 7.79 37.46
CA VAL A 754 -6.41 8.23 36.32
C VAL A 754 -6.98 6.99 35.60
N PRO A 755 -8.23 7.00 35.09
CA PRO A 755 -8.92 5.77 34.68
C PRO A 755 -8.32 4.98 33.50
N PHE A 756 -7.22 5.38 32.87
CA PHE A 756 -6.63 4.68 31.72
C PHE A 756 -5.82 3.44 32.13
N LEU A 757 -5.60 2.50 31.20
CA LEU A 757 -5.12 1.15 31.53
C LEU A 757 -3.64 1.06 31.98
N CYS A 758 -2.80 2.03 31.62
CA CYS A 758 -1.36 1.98 31.91
C CYS A 758 -0.77 3.27 32.46
N GLU A 759 -1.10 4.43 31.89
CA GLU A 759 -0.47 5.72 32.20
C GLU A 759 -1.53 6.82 32.32
N ASP A 760 -1.14 8.04 32.70
CA ASP A 760 -2.07 9.18 32.84
C ASP A 760 -2.57 9.75 31.47
N SER A 761 -2.43 8.98 30.38
CA SER A 761 -2.85 9.30 29.00
C SER A 761 -3.21 8.02 28.24
N LEU A 762 -3.80 8.12 27.04
CA LEU A 762 -4.15 6.93 26.25
C LEU A 762 -2.89 6.22 25.71
N THR A 763 -2.86 4.90 25.90
CA THR A 763 -1.72 4.05 25.55
C THR A 763 -2.10 2.91 24.60
N LEU A 764 -1.12 2.13 24.14
CA LEU A 764 -1.31 0.99 23.23
C LEU A 764 -2.49 0.06 23.63
N PRO A 765 -2.62 -0.41 24.90
CA PRO A 765 -3.79 -1.15 25.37
C PRO A 765 -5.12 -0.42 25.14
N ASP A 766 -5.21 0.87 25.45
CA ASP A 766 -6.46 1.65 25.36
C ASP A 766 -6.98 1.72 23.92
N PHE A 767 -6.07 1.93 22.96
CA PHE A 767 -6.38 1.93 21.53
C PHE A 767 -6.84 0.56 21.00
N VAL A 768 -6.77 -0.52 21.77
CA VAL A 768 -7.33 -1.84 21.40
C VAL A 768 -8.58 -2.19 22.22
N VAL A 769 -8.50 -2.02 23.54
CA VAL A 769 -9.57 -2.42 24.46
C VAL A 769 -10.79 -1.52 24.30
N TRP A 770 -10.64 -0.20 24.37
CA TRP A 770 -11.80 0.69 24.34
C TRP A 770 -12.63 0.61 23.04
N PRO A 771 -12.03 0.58 21.82
CA PRO A 771 -12.79 0.35 20.59
C PRO A 771 -13.50 -1.01 20.56
N THR A 772 -12.90 -2.03 21.15
CA THR A 772 -13.51 -3.35 21.27
C THR A 772 -14.71 -3.31 22.21
N LEU A 773 -14.61 -2.63 23.36
CA LEU A 773 -15.73 -2.39 24.27
C LEU A 773 -16.85 -1.59 23.58
N TYR A 774 -16.53 -0.52 22.86
CA TYR A 774 -17.50 0.26 22.09
C TYR A 774 -18.32 -0.62 21.14
N SER A 775 -17.65 -1.46 20.35
CA SER A 775 -18.32 -2.38 19.43
C SER A 775 -19.16 -3.47 20.16
N ILE A 776 -18.74 -3.92 21.35
CA ILE A 776 -19.54 -4.83 22.20
C ILE A 776 -20.80 -4.12 22.73
N VAL A 777 -20.66 -2.86 23.18
CA VAL A 777 -21.76 -2.02 23.67
C VAL A 777 -22.76 -1.70 22.55
N GLU A 778 -22.30 -1.43 21.32
CA GLU A 778 -23.19 -1.28 20.15
C GLU A 778 -24.04 -2.54 19.88
N LYS A 779 -23.49 -3.75 20.11
CA LYS A 779 -24.19 -5.01 19.83
C LYS A 779 -25.12 -5.47 20.97
N TYR A 780 -24.73 -5.27 22.22
CA TYR A 780 -25.42 -5.82 23.40
C TYR A 780 -26.07 -4.78 24.33
N GLY A 781 -25.68 -3.50 24.23
CA GLY A 781 -26.05 -2.46 25.18
C GLY A 781 -25.16 -2.44 26.43
N SER A 782 -25.00 -1.25 27.02
CA SER A 782 -24.08 -1.00 28.15
C SER A 782 -24.41 -1.85 29.39
N GLU A 783 -25.69 -1.93 29.78
CA GLU A 783 -26.16 -2.73 30.94
C GLU A 783 -25.82 -4.22 30.83
N VAL A 784 -25.81 -4.76 29.61
CA VAL A 784 -25.54 -6.18 29.34
C VAL A 784 -24.04 -6.41 29.25
N ALA A 785 -23.32 -5.54 28.54
CA ALA A 785 -21.86 -5.60 28.36
C ALA A 785 -21.11 -5.53 29.70
N PHE A 786 -21.51 -4.65 30.62
CA PHE A 786 -20.82 -4.39 31.88
C PHE A 786 -21.48 -5.03 33.11
N LYS A 787 -22.33 -6.05 32.93
CA LYS A 787 -23.09 -6.65 34.05
C LYS A 787 -22.17 -7.29 35.11
N GLY A 788 -21.91 -6.55 36.18
CA GLY A 788 -21.01 -6.91 37.27
C GLY A 788 -19.53 -6.59 36.98
N LEU A 789 -19.28 -5.57 36.16
CA LEU A 789 -17.96 -5.09 35.73
C LEU A 789 -17.89 -3.55 35.89
N ASP A 790 -18.11 -3.08 37.12
CA ASP A 790 -18.31 -1.66 37.44
C ASP A 790 -17.04 -0.81 37.23
N GLY A 791 -15.84 -1.43 37.29
CA GLY A 791 -14.58 -0.75 36.99
C GLY A 791 -14.46 -0.50 35.49
N LEU A 792 -14.69 -1.54 34.70
CA LEU A 792 -14.63 -1.48 33.24
C LEU A 792 -15.70 -0.54 32.65
N GLN A 793 -16.87 -0.43 33.28
CA GLN A 793 -17.89 0.56 32.92
C GLN A 793 -17.41 2.00 33.15
N LYS A 794 -16.75 2.27 34.28
CA LYS A 794 -16.18 3.60 34.58
C LYS A 794 -15.06 3.96 33.60
N TYR A 795 -14.17 3.02 33.30
CA TYR A 795 -13.15 3.17 32.25
C TYR A 795 -13.79 3.54 30.91
N TYR A 796 -14.79 2.77 30.49
CA TYR A 796 -15.46 2.96 29.21
C TYR A 796 -16.07 4.36 29.07
N GLU A 797 -16.83 4.84 30.06
CA GLU A 797 -17.43 6.18 30.00
C GLU A 797 -16.39 7.30 30.18
N ALA A 798 -15.32 7.10 30.96
CA ALA A 798 -14.26 8.08 31.12
C ALA A 798 -13.50 8.33 29.80
N VAL A 799 -13.11 7.27 29.09
CA VAL A 799 -12.47 7.38 27.78
C VAL A 799 -13.45 7.90 26.72
N ARG A 800 -14.74 7.52 26.77
CA ARG A 800 -15.78 8.01 25.85
C ARG A 800 -15.94 9.53 25.89
N GLN A 801 -15.70 10.17 27.04
CA GLN A 801 -15.86 11.62 27.23
C GLN A 801 -14.67 12.46 26.76
N LEU A 802 -13.56 11.86 26.32
CA LEU A 802 -12.40 12.61 25.85
C LEU A 802 -12.66 13.24 24.46
N ASP A 803 -12.27 14.51 24.28
CA ASP A 803 -12.53 15.28 23.06
C ASP A 803 -11.99 14.62 21.77
N ASN A 804 -10.81 13.99 21.86
CA ASN A 804 -10.18 13.22 20.78
C ASN A 804 -11.02 11.99 20.37
N VAL A 805 -11.59 11.27 21.36
CA VAL A 805 -12.45 10.10 21.16
C VAL A 805 -13.80 10.52 20.59
N VAL A 806 -14.42 11.55 21.15
CA VAL A 806 -15.66 12.16 20.63
C VAL A 806 -15.48 12.64 19.19
N THR A 807 -14.33 13.24 18.86
CA THR A 807 -14.01 13.69 17.49
C THR A 807 -13.80 12.52 16.52
N ALA A 808 -13.17 11.43 16.97
CA ALA A 808 -12.87 10.27 16.12
C ALA A 808 -14.08 9.36 15.86
N VAL A 809 -15.02 9.27 16.80
CA VAL A 809 -16.17 8.34 16.76
C VAL A 809 -17.49 9.06 16.45
N GLY A 810 -17.59 10.34 16.82
CA GLY A 810 -18.79 11.16 16.71
C GLY A 810 -19.77 10.96 17.86
N ASN A 811 -20.61 11.97 18.13
CA ASN A 811 -21.70 11.88 19.10
C ASN A 811 -22.79 10.91 18.58
N ARG A 812 -22.70 9.64 19.01
CA ARG A 812 -23.72 8.60 18.88
C ARG A 812 -23.93 7.85 20.21
#